data_AF-A0A349U0W3-F1
#
_entry.id   AF-A0A349U0W3-F1
#
_cell.length_a   1.000
_cell.length_b   1.000
_cell.length_c   1.000
_cell.angle_alpha   90.00
_cell.angle_beta   90.00
_cell.angle_gamma   90.00
#
_symmetry.space_group_name_H-M   'P 1'
#
loop_
_entity.id
_entity.type
_entity.pdbx_description
1 polymer ?
#
loop_
_entity_poly.entity_id
_entity_poly.type
_entity_poly.pdbx_seq_one_letter_code
_entity_poly.pdbx_strand_id
1 'polypeptide(L)'
;MIRILEKAFEASEKLEPAELAQLYPFTAEIAALGDIELAQRIMKAGIRQEQYHQKVIQNLCSKAPDAVEPCLDAMKDAMGADGFTDFLARDFFKSIVWVEDDTHAPFLDYAVNHLIASRGNDPASIEDPYNPQSVIAIRARMIDHYAWSEDQAAICGAFILSLSLSFLRQSILAGNLDEKLVNLSCKLSSKESIGRYLGDLIEFAMDENQPEALVILLRSATGFPGKKSGSSLADTLLHENGWFWFFRCCENDKIPLMFALINHAYSTGDPTQLRQWIRDRDFNPFRSAVMNKSHDTISTLASIAKIFGGRRLVRAMLRGDDGNFPAFEIAACHDSPETFNQLVEFAENYGDKPMCRKISTRIRDSLFGIAATGTSPDMARTLMDFCEKHEGPAAVRKMLEKTSPATFEKCLLNANSNMAEFLIAECMAHDLPELAQHLESQNPSRLAEIRRLANEREISKEKAHILQDIQGYAELWMKVARMPPPVAEHSPYCFKPELYKKLLPLTSRIASLTGEEHPEMVAYKLGTVFANEQEVNRYITSCRKRYGDGTLEWIKEIGNFTVPKFGNWKPKIWADLLVRYGNSAVGKYMDFAPEIELHHRILGNFPLPTDPGGVRRAVGAIQYSRGMENLSWAEIATEYNLEEYGHHRGIHTLSRLKDRENLPQVFIDGSDIDMPNYYLAKLEISDPRGLVLGEIIDNCQSINANGAPAAEHGVTSENGGFYVWKRKSRDKITENDMIVAESWAWLSTGNHIVFDSFERLSKDFDCLAKPFLSAFAEEAKRLGFAGVMLGTGGDTPKLDFPVAQKPAKPKDNIHFTDAKKQYEVPVPGK
;
A
#
# COMPACT_ATOMS: atom_id res chain seq x y z
N MET A 1 -2.21 21.79 -28.28
CA MET A 1 -1.87 22.06 -26.87
C MET A 1 -0.73 23.06 -26.75
N ILE A 2 0.48 22.76 -27.25
CA ILE A 2 1.61 23.72 -27.28
C ILE A 2 1.23 25.07 -27.91
N ARG A 3 0.57 25.10 -29.08
CA ARG A 3 0.05 26.35 -29.68
C ARG A 3 -1.07 27.06 -28.90
N ILE A 4 -1.81 26.33 -28.07
CA ILE A 4 -2.84 26.92 -27.19
C ILE A 4 -2.15 27.53 -25.97
N LEU A 5 -1.12 26.85 -25.46
CA LEU A 5 -0.25 27.35 -24.39
C LEU A 5 0.55 28.57 -24.87
N GLU A 6 1.16 28.56 -26.07
CA GLU A 6 1.86 29.71 -26.66
C GLU A 6 0.94 30.94 -26.83
N LYS A 7 -0.30 30.73 -27.29
CA LYS A 7 -1.30 31.82 -27.36
C LYS A 7 -1.80 32.26 -25.99
N ALA A 8 -1.91 31.34 -25.04
CA ALA A 8 -2.23 31.66 -23.65
C ALA A 8 -1.07 32.41 -22.97
N PHE A 9 0.19 32.13 -23.34
CA PHE A 9 1.39 32.82 -22.88
C PHE A 9 1.43 34.27 -23.39
N GLU A 10 1.18 34.51 -24.68
CA GLU A 10 1.08 35.87 -25.25
C GLU A 10 -0.13 36.67 -24.72
N ALA A 11 -1.21 35.98 -24.33
CA ALA A 11 -2.40 36.59 -23.73
C ALA A 11 -2.34 36.65 -22.19
N SER A 12 -1.34 36.03 -21.56
CA SER A 12 -1.35 35.78 -20.11
C SER A 12 -1.35 37.06 -19.29
N GLU A 13 -0.73 38.14 -19.76
CA GLU A 13 -0.78 39.46 -19.11
C GLU A 13 -2.21 40.03 -19.00
N LYS A 14 -3.15 39.52 -19.79
CA LYS A 14 -4.54 40.00 -19.88
C LYS A 14 -5.58 39.05 -19.29
N LEU A 15 -5.17 37.89 -18.79
CA LEU A 15 -6.11 36.93 -18.22
C LEU A 15 -6.65 37.42 -16.88
N GLU A 16 -7.97 37.41 -16.74
CA GLU A 16 -8.66 37.75 -15.51
C GLU A 16 -8.51 36.63 -14.46
N PRO A 17 -8.61 36.93 -13.15
CA PRO A 17 -8.45 35.91 -12.10
C PRO A 17 -9.35 34.68 -12.26
N ALA A 18 -10.56 34.83 -12.81
CA ALA A 18 -11.46 33.71 -13.06
C ALA A 18 -10.95 32.75 -14.15
N GLU A 19 -10.21 33.26 -15.14
CA GLU A 19 -9.62 32.48 -16.23
C GLU A 19 -8.34 31.79 -15.75
N LEU A 20 -7.52 32.50 -14.96
CA LEU A 20 -6.34 31.92 -14.30
C LEU A 20 -6.71 30.76 -13.36
N ALA A 21 -7.83 30.87 -12.63
CA ALA A 21 -8.29 29.79 -11.77
C ALA A 21 -8.58 28.49 -12.55
N GLN A 22 -9.07 28.57 -13.80
CA GLN A 22 -9.33 27.38 -14.61
C GLN A 22 -8.05 26.63 -15.00
N LEU A 23 -6.89 27.29 -14.93
CA LEU A 23 -5.58 26.70 -15.23
C LEU A 23 -4.91 26.06 -14.00
N TYR A 24 -5.51 26.15 -12.81
CA TYR A 24 -4.91 25.67 -11.56
C TYR A 24 -4.41 24.22 -11.61
N PRO A 25 -5.11 23.25 -12.22
CA PRO A 25 -4.60 21.87 -12.34
C PRO A 25 -3.31 21.71 -13.16
N PHE A 26 -2.93 22.72 -13.95
CA PHE A 26 -1.77 22.72 -14.86
C PHE A 26 -0.58 23.55 -14.35
N THR A 27 -0.63 24.03 -13.10
CA THR A 27 0.38 24.93 -12.52
C THR A 27 1.80 24.35 -12.62
N ALA A 28 1.95 23.04 -12.38
CA ALA A 28 3.25 22.37 -12.42
C ALA A 28 3.81 22.23 -13.85
N GLU A 29 2.94 21.94 -14.82
CA GLU A 29 3.31 21.85 -16.23
C GLU A 29 3.74 23.21 -16.77
N ILE A 30 3.10 24.29 -16.34
CA ILE A 30 3.44 25.66 -16.72
C ILE A 30 4.78 26.08 -16.09
N ALA A 31 5.00 25.75 -14.82
CA ALA A 31 6.28 25.95 -14.15
C ALA A 31 7.43 25.17 -14.82
N ALA A 32 7.19 23.90 -15.21
CA ALA A 32 8.17 23.05 -15.89
C ALA A 32 8.54 23.56 -17.30
N LEU A 33 7.68 24.37 -17.93
CA LEU A 33 7.97 25.06 -19.19
C LEU A 33 8.80 26.35 -19.00
N GLY A 34 9.14 26.71 -17.76
CA GLY A 34 10.01 27.83 -17.42
C GLY A 34 9.28 29.13 -17.07
N ASP A 35 7.95 29.16 -17.04
CA ASP A 35 7.16 30.35 -16.68
C ASP A 35 6.66 30.29 -15.24
N ILE A 36 7.59 30.54 -14.32
CA ILE A 36 7.32 30.54 -12.87
C ILE A 36 6.35 31.67 -12.51
N GLU A 37 6.42 32.82 -13.19
CA GLU A 37 5.57 33.98 -12.91
C GLU A 37 4.08 33.69 -13.21
N LEU A 38 3.81 33.05 -14.35
CA LEU A 38 2.45 32.61 -14.69
C LEU A 38 1.97 31.52 -13.72
N ALA A 39 2.83 30.55 -13.37
CA ALA A 39 2.49 29.53 -12.38
C ALA A 39 2.11 30.15 -11.03
N GLN A 40 2.83 31.17 -10.56
CA GLN A 40 2.49 31.93 -9.34
C GLN A 40 1.13 32.63 -9.45
N ARG A 41 0.84 33.28 -10.58
CA ARG A 41 -0.45 33.96 -10.80
C ARG A 41 -1.62 32.97 -10.83
N ILE A 42 -1.43 31.81 -11.44
CA ILE A 42 -2.41 30.71 -11.44
C ILE A 42 -2.61 30.17 -10.03
N MET A 43 -1.52 29.92 -9.29
CA MET A 43 -1.56 29.41 -7.92
C MET A 43 -2.36 30.36 -7.01
N LYS A 44 -2.14 31.66 -7.16
CA LYS A 44 -2.86 32.73 -6.46
C LYS A 44 -4.36 32.76 -6.79
N ALA A 45 -4.71 32.58 -8.07
CA ALA A 45 -6.09 32.65 -8.54
C ALA A 45 -6.91 31.39 -8.19
N GLY A 46 -6.28 30.22 -8.20
CA GLY A 46 -6.94 28.92 -8.00
C GLY A 46 -7.12 28.48 -6.55
N ILE A 47 -6.78 29.32 -5.57
CA ILE A 47 -6.73 28.98 -4.14
C ILE A 47 -8.05 28.51 -3.52
N ARG A 48 -9.17 28.77 -4.20
CA ARG A 48 -10.50 28.30 -3.80
C ARG A 48 -10.80 26.87 -4.27
N GLN A 49 -9.89 26.24 -5.00
CA GLN A 49 -10.03 24.89 -5.53
C GLN A 49 -9.27 23.88 -4.67
N GLU A 50 -9.65 23.80 -3.39
CA GLU A 50 -8.98 22.98 -2.38
C GLU A 50 -8.76 21.52 -2.81
N GLN A 51 -9.69 20.97 -3.60
CA GLN A 51 -9.63 19.61 -4.17
C GLN A 51 -8.40 19.34 -5.05
N TYR A 52 -7.70 20.37 -5.54
CA TYR A 52 -6.54 20.23 -6.41
C TYR A 52 -5.20 20.55 -5.73
N HIS A 53 -5.20 21.14 -4.53
CA HIS A 53 -3.99 21.64 -3.87
C HIS A 53 -2.92 20.54 -3.74
N GLN A 54 -3.31 19.35 -3.30
CA GLN A 54 -2.40 18.22 -3.10
C GLN A 54 -1.75 17.78 -4.42
N LYS A 55 -2.55 17.59 -5.48
CA LYS A 55 -2.07 17.13 -6.79
C LYS A 55 -1.16 18.17 -7.44
N VAL A 56 -1.48 19.46 -7.30
CA VAL A 56 -0.68 20.56 -7.84
C VAL A 56 0.68 20.64 -7.14
N ILE A 57 0.73 20.53 -5.80
CA ILE A 57 1.98 20.56 -5.04
C ILE A 57 2.85 19.34 -5.37
N GLN A 58 2.27 18.14 -5.43
CA GLN A 58 2.99 16.92 -5.79
C GLN A 58 3.59 17.02 -7.21
N ASN A 59 2.81 17.55 -8.16
CA ASN A 59 3.30 17.77 -9.51
C ASN A 59 4.39 18.87 -9.56
N LEU A 60 4.30 19.92 -8.75
CA LEU A 60 5.33 20.96 -8.66
C LEU A 60 6.65 20.38 -8.14
N CYS A 61 6.62 19.60 -7.06
CA CYS A 61 7.79 18.92 -6.50
C CYS A 61 8.48 18.00 -7.52
N SER A 62 7.70 17.22 -8.26
CA SER A 62 8.25 16.23 -9.21
C SER A 62 8.67 16.84 -10.55
N LYS A 63 7.97 17.87 -11.05
CA LYS A 63 8.17 18.40 -12.41
C LYS A 63 8.93 19.73 -12.45
N ALA A 64 8.88 20.53 -11.38
CA ALA A 64 9.46 21.87 -11.32
C ALA A 64 9.89 22.23 -9.88
N PRO A 65 10.87 21.51 -9.28
CA PRO A 65 11.26 21.71 -7.88
C PRO A 65 11.70 23.15 -7.57
N ASP A 66 12.36 23.82 -8.51
CA ASP A 66 12.79 25.22 -8.37
C ASP A 66 11.62 26.22 -8.31
N ALA A 67 10.43 25.82 -8.74
CA ALA A 67 9.22 26.63 -8.73
C ALA A 67 8.36 26.43 -7.47
N VAL A 68 8.72 25.48 -6.60
CA VAL A 68 7.95 25.12 -5.39
C VAL A 68 7.85 26.32 -4.44
N GLU A 69 8.97 26.86 -3.99
CA GLU A 69 9.01 28.01 -3.07
C GLU A 69 8.29 29.26 -3.65
N PRO A 70 8.58 29.70 -4.90
CA PRO A 70 7.86 30.81 -5.52
C PRO A 70 6.34 30.61 -5.59
N CYS A 71 5.87 29.41 -5.91
CA CYS A 71 4.43 29.12 -6.01
C CYS A 71 3.75 29.09 -4.63
N LEU A 72 4.43 28.56 -3.61
CA LEU A 72 3.90 28.54 -2.24
C LEU A 72 3.87 29.93 -1.63
N ASP A 73 4.84 30.80 -1.94
CA ASP A 73 4.78 32.21 -1.55
C ASP A 73 3.57 32.91 -2.18
N ALA A 74 3.29 32.65 -3.47
CA ALA A 74 2.11 33.21 -4.13
C ALA A 74 0.79 32.70 -3.51
N MET A 75 0.77 31.43 -3.08
CA MET A 75 -0.35 30.84 -2.35
C MET A 75 -0.51 31.51 -0.98
N LYS A 76 0.57 31.63 -0.20
CA LYS A 76 0.61 32.31 1.09
C LYS A 76 0.10 33.75 1.00
N ASP A 77 0.55 34.50 0.00
CA ASP A 77 0.12 35.87 -0.24
C ASP A 77 -1.39 35.98 -0.55
N ALA A 78 -2.00 34.95 -1.12
CA ALA A 78 -3.44 34.91 -1.35
C ALA A 78 -4.27 34.44 -0.15
N MET A 79 -3.78 33.50 0.66
CA MET A 79 -4.50 33.01 1.86
C MET A 79 -4.35 33.94 3.06
N GLY A 80 -3.27 34.73 3.09
CA GLY A 80 -2.74 35.30 4.32
C GLY A 80 -1.95 34.25 5.12
N ALA A 81 -1.06 34.72 5.99
CA ALA A 81 -0.15 33.86 6.76
C ALA A 81 -0.89 32.84 7.65
N ASP A 82 -1.99 33.26 8.29
CA ASP A 82 -2.80 32.38 9.14
C ASP A 82 -3.52 31.31 8.31
N GLY A 83 -4.16 31.71 7.20
CA GLY A 83 -4.86 30.78 6.30
C GLY A 83 -3.91 29.77 5.65
N PHE A 84 -2.69 30.19 5.32
CA PHE A 84 -1.66 29.28 4.79
C PHE A 84 -1.11 28.34 5.86
N THR A 85 -0.96 28.81 7.10
CA THR A 85 -0.58 27.97 8.25
C THR A 85 -1.64 26.89 8.51
N ASP A 86 -2.92 27.24 8.46
CA ASP A 86 -4.03 26.28 8.60
C ASP A 86 -4.06 25.26 7.45
N PHE A 87 -3.83 25.71 6.22
CA PHE A 87 -3.71 24.83 5.05
C PHE A 87 -2.60 23.80 5.24
N LEU A 88 -1.41 24.25 5.64
CA LEU A 88 -0.32 23.34 5.98
C LEU A 88 -0.78 22.39 7.10
N ALA A 89 -1.27 22.88 8.23
CA ALA A 89 -1.68 22.00 9.33
C ALA A 89 -2.74 20.93 8.94
N ARG A 90 -3.70 21.27 8.08
CA ARG A 90 -4.83 20.39 7.70
C ARG A 90 -4.47 19.38 6.61
N ASP A 91 -3.73 19.82 5.59
CA ASP A 91 -3.54 19.08 4.34
C ASP A 91 -2.11 18.50 4.21
N PHE A 92 -1.08 19.13 4.83
CA PHE A 92 0.31 18.64 4.86
C PHE A 92 0.44 17.30 5.61
N PHE A 93 -0.05 17.23 6.84
CA PHE A 93 0.17 16.06 7.70
C PHE A 93 -0.61 14.82 7.26
N LYS A 94 -1.68 15.00 6.49
CA LYS A 94 -2.38 13.89 5.81
C LYS A 94 -1.54 13.28 4.68
N SER A 95 -0.62 14.05 4.10
CA SER A 95 0.22 13.66 2.97
C SER A 95 1.59 13.06 3.37
N ILE A 96 2.06 13.28 4.61
CA ILE A 96 3.35 12.76 5.11
C ILE A 96 3.42 11.22 5.14
N VAL A 97 2.28 10.52 5.16
CA VAL A 97 2.23 9.03 5.11
C VAL A 97 2.84 8.46 3.83
N TRP A 98 3.16 9.30 2.83
CA TRP A 98 3.58 8.87 1.49
C TRP A 98 5.02 9.26 1.11
N VAL A 99 5.81 9.86 2.00
CA VAL A 99 7.16 10.37 1.66
C VAL A 99 8.23 9.30 1.93
N GLU A 100 8.45 8.42 0.97
CA GLU A 100 9.62 7.51 0.95
C GLU A 100 10.76 7.98 0.02
N ASP A 101 10.58 9.09 -0.72
CA ASP A 101 11.59 9.59 -1.68
C ASP A 101 12.00 11.07 -1.49
N ASP A 102 13.19 11.40 -2.02
CA ASP A 102 13.82 12.72 -1.93
C ASP A 102 13.10 13.82 -2.74
N THR A 103 12.05 13.49 -3.52
CA THR A 103 11.43 14.43 -4.47
C THR A 103 10.61 15.53 -3.78
N HIS A 104 10.30 15.37 -2.49
CA HIS A 104 9.47 16.29 -1.71
C HIS A 104 10.26 17.26 -0.81
N ALA A 105 11.60 17.15 -0.78
CA ALA A 105 12.46 17.97 0.08
C ALA A 105 12.23 19.50 -0.05
N PRO A 106 12.09 20.09 -1.26
CA PRO A 106 11.89 21.53 -1.40
C PRO A 106 10.60 22.04 -0.75
N PHE A 107 9.53 21.24 -0.78
CA PHE A 107 8.26 21.60 -0.15
C PHE A 107 8.32 21.46 1.38
N LEU A 108 8.98 20.41 1.87
CA LEU A 108 9.20 20.19 3.30
C LEU A 108 10.00 21.34 3.93
N ASP A 109 11.11 21.73 3.30
CA ASP A 109 11.95 22.84 3.75
C ASP A 109 11.16 24.15 3.84
N TYR A 110 10.36 24.45 2.80
CA TYR A 110 9.51 25.65 2.78
C TYR A 110 8.46 25.63 3.90
N ALA A 111 7.73 24.51 4.05
CA ALA A 111 6.65 24.39 5.04
C ALA A 111 7.18 24.53 6.48
N VAL A 112 8.32 23.91 6.78
CA VAL A 112 8.98 24.02 8.09
C VAL A 112 9.39 25.47 8.36
N ASN A 113 10.09 26.11 7.42
CA ASN A 113 10.53 27.51 7.55
C ASN A 113 9.35 28.48 7.72
N HIS A 114 8.25 28.26 7.01
CA HIS A 114 7.05 29.09 7.14
C HIS A 114 6.41 28.97 8.55
N LEU A 115 6.24 27.76 9.06
CA LEU A 115 5.65 27.51 10.38
C LEU A 115 6.48 28.11 11.52
N ILE A 116 7.79 28.23 11.32
CA ILE A 116 8.71 28.91 12.24
C ILE A 116 8.48 30.42 12.20
N ALA A 117 8.37 31.01 11.00
CA ALA A 117 8.27 32.45 10.80
C ALA A 117 6.91 33.06 11.17
N SER A 118 5.79 32.35 11.01
CA SER A 118 4.44 32.89 11.22
C SER A 118 4.07 33.20 12.68
N ARG A 119 4.92 32.85 13.65
CA ARG A 119 4.62 32.95 15.09
C ARG A 119 5.04 34.25 15.77
N GLY A 120 5.35 35.30 15.00
CA GLY A 120 5.67 36.63 15.54
C GLY A 120 6.96 36.69 16.37
N ASN A 121 7.74 35.61 16.35
CA ASN A 121 9.15 35.69 16.68
C ASN A 121 9.85 36.23 15.43
N ASP A 122 10.75 37.21 15.62
CA ASP A 122 11.76 37.47 14.60
C ASP A 122 12.39 36.10 14.27
N PRO A 123 12.53 35.69 13.00
CA PRO A 123 13.31 34.49 12.66
C PRO A 123 14.71 34.51 13.30
N ALA A 124 15.21 35.71 13.67
CA ALA A 124 16.40 35.89 14.49
C ALA A 124 16.21 35.81 16.03
N SER A 125 14.99 35.87 16.57
CA SER A 125 14.67 35.72 17.99
C SER A 125 14.27 34.30 18.40
N ILE A 126 13.91 33.42 17.46
CA ILE A 126 14.07 31.97 17.67
C ILE A 126 15.55 31.70 17.39
N GLU A 127 16.37 31.65 18.43
CA GLU A 127 17.83 31.45 18.26
C GLU A 127 18.17 30.16 17.50
N ASP A 128 17.23 29.19 17.43
CA ASP A 128 17.32 27.98 16.60
C ASP A 128 15.94 27.26 16.50
N PRO A 129 15.32 27.08 15.32
CA PRO A 129 14.06 26.35 15.19
C PRO A 129 14.17 24.85 15.48
N TYR A 130 15.38 24.33 15.57
CA TYR A 130 15.69 22.94 15.88
C TYR A 130 16.02 22.75 17.38
N ASN A 131 15.86 23.80 18.19
CA ASN A 131 15.98 23.74 19.65
C ASN A 131 14.90 22.83 20.27
N PRO A 132 15.27 21.92 21.19
CA PRO A 132 14.34 21.04 21.90
C PRO A 132 13.14 21.74 22.55
N GLN A 133 13.28 22.96 23.08
CA GLN A 133 12.14 23.71 23.64
C GLN A 133 11.16 24.18 22.57
N SER A 134 11.62 24.46 21.35
CA SER A 134 10.77 24.78 20.20
C SER A 134 9.98 23.54 19.75
N VAL A 135 10.63 22.36 19.70
CA VAL A 135 9.99 21.09 19.33
C VAL A 135 8.98 20.63 20.39
N ILE A 136 9.31 20.75 21.67
CA ILE A 136 8.39 20.46 22.80
C ILE A 136 7.21 21.44 22.80
N ALA A 137 7.43 22.71 22.50
CA ALA A 137 6.35 23.71 22.39
C ALA A 137 5.46 23.51 21.15
N ILE A 138 6.02 23.03 20.03
CA ILE A 138 5.26 22.63 18.83
C ILE A 138 4.40 21.40 19.14
N ARG A 139 4.97 20.38 19.79
CA ARG A 139 4.27 19.17 20.23
C ARG A 139 3.11 19.47 21.20
N ALA A 140 3.36 20.24 22.25
CA ALA A 140 2.34 20.59 23.24
C ALA A 140 1.17 21.39 22.63
N ARG A 141 1.44 22.30 21.68
CA ARG A 141 0.38 23.09 21.04
C ARG A 141 -0.35 22.37 19.91
N MET A 142 0.27 21.36 19.27
CA MET A 142 -0.44 20.46 18.34
C MET A 142 -1.51 19.64 19.07
N ILE A 143 -1.22 19.22 20.30
CA ILE A 143 -2.17 18.56 21.20
C ILE A 143 -3.26 19.56 21.63
N ASP A 144 -2.88 20.74 22.14
CA ASP A 144 -3.83 21.68 22.75
C ASP A 144 -4.73 22.44 21.74
N HIS A 145 -4.21 22.80 20.55
CA HIS A 145 -4.91 23.68 19.60
C HIS A 145 -5.63 22.92 18.48
N TYR A 146 -5.14 21.73 18.12
CA TYR A 146 -5.67 20.92 17.01
C TYR A 146 -6.26 19.57 17.47
N ALA A 147 -6.32 19.33 18.79
CA ALA A 147 -6.88 18.13 19.42
C ALA A 147 -6.23 16.81 18.93
N TRP A 148 -4.93 16.83 18.66
CA TRP A 148 -4.18 15.62 18.28
C TRP A 148 -3.97 14.69 19.48
N SER A 149 -3.91 13.38 19.22
CA SER A 149 -3.52 12.40 20.24
C SER A 149 -2.04 12.51 20.62
N GLU A 150 -1.68 12.11 21.84
CA GLU A 150 -0.29 12.14 22.34
C GLU A 150 0.67 11.34 21.45
N ASP A 151 0.20 10.24 20.84
CA ASP A 151 0.98 9.39 19.94
C ASP A 151 1.29 10.09 18.61
N GLN A 152 0.30 10.78 18.01
CA GLN A 152 0.50 11.57 16.79
C GLN A 152 1.49 12.72 17.02
N ALA A 153 1.42 13.35 18.19
CA ALA A 153 2.33 14.43 18.56
C ALA A 153 3.75 13.91 18.87
N ALA A 154 3.88 12.71 19.45
CA ALA A 154 5.16 12.07 19.71
C ALA A 154 5.89 11.65 18.44
N ILE A 155 5.17 11.08 17.46
CA ILE A 155 5.72 10.66 16.16
C ILE A 155 6.23 11.88 15.37
N CYS A 156 5.47 12.97 15.34
CA CYS A 156 5.92 14.23 14.74
C CYS A 156 7.15 14.80 15.45
N GLY A 157 7.19 14.79 16.79
CA GLY A 157 8.33 15.28 17.56
C GLY A 157 9.62 14.49 17.31
N ALA A 158 9.52 13.15 17.23
CA ALA A 158 10.65 12.27 16.94
C ALA A 158 11.17 12.44 15.50
N PHE A 159 10.27 12.65 14.54
CA PHE A 159 10.60 12.88 13.14
C PHE A 159 11.32 14.23 12.92
N ILE A 160 10.81 15.30 13.56
CA ILE A 160 11.45 16.63 13.54
C ILE A 160 12.86 16.55 14.14
N LEU A 161 13.06 15.81 15.24
CA LEU A 161 14.37 15.64 15.86
C LEU A 161 15.35 14.84 14.97
N SER A 162 14.87 13.83 14.25
CA SER A 162 15.66 13.03 13.30
C SER A 162 16.14 13.87 12.10
N LEU A 163 15.27 14.76 11.60
CA LEU A 163 15.60 15.70 10.53
C LEU A 163 16.63 16.74 10.98
N SER A 164 16.49 17.30 12.19
CA SER A 164 17.47 18.24 12.77
C SER A 164 18.87 17.63 12.86
N LEU A 165 18.97 16.36 13.26
CA LEU A 165 20.24 15.64 13.40
C LEU A 165 20.87 15.29 12.05
N SER A 166 20.06 14.98 11.04
CA SER A 166 20.54 14.74 9.67
C SER A 166 21.04 16.02 9.00
N PHE A 167 20.35 17.14 9.21
CA PHE A 167 20.74 18.44 8.67
C PHE A 167 22.03 18.97 9.32
N LEU A 168 22.15 18.88 10.65
CA LEU A 168 23.37 19.26 11.37
C LEU A 168 24.59 18.45 10.90
N ARG A 169 24.38 17.16 10.64
CA ARG A 169 25.42 16.25 10.10
C ARG A 169 25.88 16.68 8.71
N GLN A 170 24.96 17.06 7.82
CA GLN A 170 25.31 17.49 6.46
C GLN A 170 26.04 18.84 6.44
N SER A 171 25.61 19.82 7.23
CA SER A 171 26.25 21.14 7.32
C SER A 171 27.68 21.06 7.90
N ILE A 172 27.93 20.15 8.85
CA ILE A 172 29.28 19.87 9.38
C ILE A 172 30.17 19.19 8.32
N LEU A 173 29.62 18.28 7.52
CA LEU A 173 30.36 17.58 6.47
C LEU A 173 30.65 18.48 5.25
N ALA A 174 29.78 19.44 4.96
CA ALA A 174 29.92 20.38 3.85
C ALA A 174 30.87 21.56 4.16
N GLY A 175 31.26 21.76 5.43
CA GLY A 175 32.22 22.78 5.83
C GLY A 175 31.70 24.23 5.79
N ASN A 176 30.41 24.43 5.56
CA ASN A 176 29.76 25.74 5.57
C ASN A 176 29.08 25.96 6.93
N LEU A 177 29.77 26.65 7.84
CA LEU A 177 29.19 27.09 9.11
C LEU A 177 29.17 28.62 9.15
N ASP A 178 27.97 29.18 9.21
CA ASP A 178 27.69 30.60 9.47
C ASP A 178 28.17 31.00 10.88
N GLU A 179 28.59 32.26 11.06
CA GLU A 179 29.01 32.87 12.32
C GLU A 179 27.95 32.74 13.44
N LYS A 180 26.65 32.63 13.08
CA LYS A 180 25.57 32.34 14.04
C LYS A 180 25.58 30.88 14.54
N LEU A 181 25.93 29.91 13.70
CA LEU A 181 26.13 28.50 14.09
C LEU A 181 27.42 28.31 14.92
N VAL A 182 28.41 29.17 14.71
CA VAL A 182 29.60 29.24 15.59
C VAL A 182 29.22 29.67 17.00
N ASN A 183 28.30 30.62 17.17
CA ASN A 183 27.80 31.03 18.48
C ASN A 183 26.95 29.96 19.19
N LEU A 184 26.20 29.13 18.46
CA LEU A 184 25.53 27.95 19.02
C LEU A 184 26.55 26.90 19.50
N SER A 185 27.65 26.71 18.74
CA SER A 185 28.78 25.88 19.19
C SER A 185 29.48 26.47 20.44
N CYS A 186 29.46 27.80 20.60
CA CYS A 186 30.01 28.49 21.76
C CYS A 186 29.10 28.45 23.00
N LYS A 187 27.76 28.43 22.87
CA LYS A 187 26.83 28.23 24.01
C LYS A 187 26.78 26.76 24.47
N LEU A 188 27.05 25.81 23.57
CA LEU A 188 27.21 24.38 23.86
C LEU A 188 28.68 23.98 24.14
N SER A 189 29.54 24.94 24.50
CA SER A 189 31.00 24.79 24.42
C SER A 189 31.70 24.03 25.54
N SER A 190 31.01 23.60 26.60
CA SER A 190 31.62 22.64 27.52
C SER A 190 31.05 21.23 27.27
N LYS A 191 31.97 20.27 27.06
CA LYS A 191 31.64 18.84 27.04
C LYS A 191 30.82 18.44 28.27
N GLU A 192 31.04 19.07 29.41
CA GLU A 192 30.27 18.81 30.63
C GLU A 192 28.77 19.12 30.50
N SER A 193 28.39 20.20 29.80
CA SER A 193 26.97 20.55 29.66
C SER A 193 26.20 19.58 28.76
N ILE A 194 26.83 19.10 27.68
CA ILE A 194 26.26 18.09 26.78
C ILE A 194 26.22 16.72 27.46
N GLY A 195 27.27 16.37 28.22
CA GLY A 195 27.35 15.11 28.95
C GLY A 195 26.35 15.01 30.10
N ARG A 196 26.13 16.11 30.84
CA ARG A 196 25.14 16.17 31.93
C ARG A 196 23.71 16.07 31.38
N TYR A 197 23.42 16.75 30.26
CA TYR A 197 22.12 16.69 29.59
C TYR A 197 21.78 15.30 29.01
N LEU A 198 22.75 14.62 28.39
CA LEU A 198 22.60 13.23 27.94
C LEU A 198 22.46 12.27 29.14
N GLY A 199 23.14 12.54 30.25
CA GLY A 199 23.00 11.80 31.50
C GLY A 199 21.58 11.84 32.06
N ASP A 200 21.01 13.05 32.20
CA ASP A 200 19.66 13.25 32.73
C ASP A 200 18.56 12.59 31.85
N LEU A 201 18.73 12.61 30.52
CA LEU A 201 17.81 11.95 29.57
C LEU A 201 17.90 10.42 29.59
N ILE A 202 19.11 9.88 29.81
CA ILE A 202 19.34 8.44 29.97
C ILE A 202 18.74 7.98 31.30
N GLU A 203 18.93 8.74 32.38
CA GLU A 203 18.35 8.48 33.70
C GLU A 203 16.82 8.50 33.64
N PHE A 204 16.22 9.51 32.99
CA PHE A 204 14.77 9.58 32.78
C PHE A 204 14.22 8.40 31.94
N ALA A 205 14.87 8.04 30.84
CA ALA A 205 14.44 6.89 30.02
C ALA A 205 14.58 5.54 30.74
N MET A 206 15.53 5.44 31.69
CA MET A 206 15.70 4.29 32.57
C MET A 206 14.62 4.23 33.66
N ASP A 207 14.26 5.36 34.27
CA ASP A 207 13.23 5.43 35.31
C ASP A 207 11.81 5.18 34.75
N GLU A 208 11.52 5.65 33.54
CA GLU A 208 10.23 5.47 32.86
C GLU A 208 10.13 4.16 32.04
N ASN A 209 11.16 3.31 32.09
CA ASN A 209 11.23 2.01 31.43
C ASN A 209 10.91 2.05 29.93
N GLN A 210 11.54 2.99 29.20
CA GLN A 210 11.34 3.23 27.75
C GLN A 210 12.56 2.72 26.94
N PRO A 211 12.63 1.43 26.58
CA PRO A 211 13.84 0.83 26.00
C PRO A 211 14.15 1.32 24.57
N GLU A 212 13.15 1.68 23.77
CA GLU A 212 13.35 2.18 22.40
C GLU A 212 13.95 3.59 22.40
N ALA A 213 13.48 4.45 23.31
CA ALA A 213 14.03 5.78 23.52
C ALA A 213 15.49 5.70 24.00
N LEU A 214 15.79 4.77 24.90
CA LEU A 214 17.14 4.54 25.42
C LEU A 214 18.11 4.09 24.31
N VAL A 215 17.68 3.22 23.39
CA VAL A 215 18.50 2.76 22.26
C VAL A 215 18.80 3.90 21.27
N ILE A 216 17.81 4.78 21.02
CA ILE A 216 17.98 5.93 20.12
C ILE A 216 18.92 6.98 20.75
N LEU A 217 18.78 7.23 22.06
CA LEU A 217 19.63 8.18 22.80
C LEU A 217 21.09 7.70 22.87
N LEU A 218 21.32 6.41 23.16
CA LEU A 218 22.66 5.84 23.23
C LEU A 218 23.35 5.81 21.87
N ARG A 219 22.63 5.49 20.78
CA ARG A 219 23.19 5.54 19.42
C ARG A 219 23.54 6.97 19.01
N SER A 220 22.72 7.95 19.37
CA SER A 220 22.96 9.36 19.06
C SER A 220 24.17 9.93 19.80
N ALA A 221 24.42 9.51 21.05
CA ALA A 221 25.59 9.89 21.82
C ALA A 221 26.93 9.38 21.23
N THR A 222 26.90 8.28 20.46
CA THR A 222 28.10 7.67 19.85
C THR A 222 28.57 8.32 18.54
N GLY A 223 27.80 9.26 17.99
CA GLY A 223 28.03 9.84 16.65
C GLY A 223 28.94 11.07 16.56
N PHE A 224 29.48 11.60 17.66
CA PHE A 224 30.27 12.85 17.68
C PHE A 224 31.80 12.60 17.64
N PRO A 225 32.51 12.88 16.53
CA PRO A 225 33.97 12.80 16.50
C PRO A 225 34.62 14.12 16.96
N GLY A 226 35.57 14.05 17.90
CA GLY A 226 36.44 15.18 18.28
C GLY A 226 37.71 15.24 17.43
N LYS A 227 38.09 16.44 16.94
CA LYS A 227 39.39 16.64 16.26
C LYS A 227 40.55 16.73 17.28
N LYS A 228 41.51 15.81 17.13
CA LYS A 228 42.97 15.90 17.37
C LYS A 228 43.56 16.31 18.74
N SER A 229 42.81 16.50 19.82
CA SER A 229 43.41 16.45 21.17
C SER A 229 42.56 15.63 22.13
N GLY A 230 43.15 14.58 22.68
CA GLY A 230 42.50 13.44 23.34
C GLY A 230 41.47 13.79 24.42
N SER A 231 40.23 13.41 24.14
CA SER A 231 39.19 12.86 25.02
C SER A 231 37.88 12.97 24.25
N SER A 232 37.14 11.88 24.11
CA SER A 232 35.75 11.91 23.65
C SER A 232 34.84 12.41 24.78
N LEU A 233 33.63 12.86 24.45
CA LEU A 233 32.61 13.17 25.47
C LEU A 233 32.32 11.96 26.38
N ALA A 234 32.46 10.75 25.82
CA ALA A 234 32.36 9.48 26.55
C ALA A 234 33.52 9.28 27.54
N ASP A 235 34.74 9.74 27.21
CA ASP A 235 35.89 9.66 28.13
C ASP A 235 35.67 10.54 29.37
N THR A 236 35.09 11.74 29.21
CA THR A 236 34.76 12.63 30.36
C THR A 236 33.67 12.03 31.26
N LEU A 237 32.66 11.38 30.68
CA LEU A 237 31.61 10.68 31.42
C LEU A 237 32.16 9.47 32.22
N LEU A 238 33.21 8.81 31.71
CA LEU A 238 33.83 7.63 32.34
C LEU A 238 34.92 7.96 33.36
N HIS A 239 35.65 9.08 33.20
CA HIS A 239 36.80 9.40 34.05
C HIS A 239 36.41 9.94 35.44
N GLU A 240 35.30 10.67 35.55
CA GLU A 240 34.90 11.30 36.82
C GLU A 240 33.88 10.47 37.63
N ASN A 241 33.08 9.61 36.98
CA ASN A 241 32.05 8.82 37.67
C ASN A 241 31.97 7.34 37.23
N GLY A 242 32.67 6.90 36.17
CA GLY A 242 32.46 5.59 35.54
C GLY A 242 32.77 4.37 36.44
N TRP A 243 33.75 4.47 37.33
CA TRP A 243 34.12 3.37 38.23
C TRP A 243 33.22 3.29 39.48
N PHE A 244 32.60 4.40 39.88
CA PHE A 244 31.53 4.41 40.90
C PHE A 244 30.32 3.60 40.42
N TRP A 245 29.97 3.75 39.14
CA TRP A 245 28.94 2.93 38.50
C TRP A 245 29.36 1.47 38.33
N PHE A 246 30.62 1.16 38.01
CA PHE A 246 31.13 -0.22 37.92
C PHE A 246 30.98 -0.99 39.24
N PHE A 247 31.35 -0.38 40.38
CA PHE A 247 31.21 -1.01 41.70
C PHE A 247 29.73 -1.17 42.13
N ARG A 248 28.87 -0.18 41.87
CA ARG A 248 27.42 -0.33 42.10
C ARG A 248 26.79 -1.43 41.25
N CYS A 249 27.31 -1.69 40.06
CA CYS A 249 26.83 -2.78 39.20
C CYS A 249 27.24 -4.15 39.72
N CYS A 250 28.43 -4.27 40.32
CA CYS A 250 28.90 -5.48 41.00
C CYS A 250 28.13 -5.79 42.29
N GLU A 251 27.78 -4.76 43.08
CA GLU A 251 27.01 -4.94 44.32
C GLU A 251 25.51 -5.27 44.06
N ASN A 252 24.98 -4.94 42.88
CA ASN A 252 23.57 -5.14 42.51
C ASN A 252 23.35 -6.20 41.42
N ASP A 253 24.27 -7.15 41.27
CA ASP A 253 24.14 -8.31 40.36
C ASP A 253 23.90 -7.95 38.86
N LYS A 254 24.48 -6.84 38.37
CA LYS A 254 24.32 -6.39 36.97
C LYS A 254 25.50 -6.77 36.06
N ILE A 255 25.68 -8.08 35.86
CA ILE A 255 26.76 -8.70 35.07
C ILE A 255 26.88 -8.16 33.61
N PRO A 256 25.80 -7.90 32.86
CA PRO A 256 25.91 -7.41 31.47
C PRO A 256 26.56 -6.02 31.36
N LEU A 257 26.34 -5.15 32.34
CA LEU A 257 26.89 -3.80 32.38
C LEU A 257 28.40 -3.81 32.72
N MET A 258 28.83 -4.79 33.52
CA MET A 258 30.24 -5.06 33.81
C MET A 258 31.00 -5.48 32.55
N PHE A 259 30.38 -6.29 31.68
CA PHE A 259 30.95 -6.70 30.39
C PHE A 259 31.06 -5.54 29.39
N ALA A 260 30.10 -4.60 29.38
CA ALA A 260 30.14 -3.42 28.52
C ALA A 260 31.30 -2.46 28.90
N LEU A 261 31.53 -2.26 30.20
CA LEU A 261 32.63 -1.43 30.72
C LEU A 261 34.01 -2.03 30.43
N ILE A 262 34.17 -3.35 30.56
CA ILE A 262 35.43 -4.06 30.28
C ILE A 262 35.74 -4.08 28.76
N ASN A 263 34.74 -4.34 27.90
CA ASN A 263 34.92 -4.30 26.46
C ASN A 263 35.29 -2.89 25.97
N HIS A 264 34.72 -1.84 26.59
CA HIS A 264 35.02 -0.46 26.22
C HIS A 264 36.43 -0.03 26.65
N ALA A 265 36.85 -0.32 27.89
CA ALA A 265 38.19 -0.02 28.40
C ALA A 265 39.32 -0.66 27.55
N TYR A 266 39.04 -1.80 26.91
CA TYR A 266 39.96 -2.45 25.98
C TYR A 266 40.00 -1.78 24.59
N SER A 267 38.88 -1.18 24.16
CA SER A 267 38.77 -0.54 22.84
C SER A 267 39.35 0.87 22.77
N THR A 268 39.54 1.54 23.92
CA THR A 268 39.94 2.96 23.98
C THR A 268 41.26 3.25 24.72
N GLY A 269 41.95 2.26 25.30
CA GLY A 269 43.20 2.45 26.07
C GLY A 269 44.42 1.60 25.65
N ASP A 270 45.64 2.04 26.00
CA ASP A 270 46.91 1.33 25.78
C ASP A 270 46.94 -0.01 26.56
N PRO A 271 46.94 -1.18 25.88
CA PRO A 271 46.90 -2.51 26.51
C PRO A 271 48.08 -2.81 27.44
N THR A 272 49.15 -2.02 27.41
CA THR A 272 50.40 -2.28 28.12
C THR A 272 50.27 -2.01 29.63
N GLN A 273 49.52 -0.98 30.02
CA GLN A 273 49.29 -0.64 31.44
C GLN A 273 48.38 -1.68 32.13
N LEU A 274 47.36 -2.15 31.43
CA LEU A 274 46.45 -3.20 31.90
C LEU A 274 47.19 -4.55 32.11
N ARG A 275 48.11 -4.89 31.21
CA ARG A 275 48.94 -6.10 31.32
C ARG A 275 49.95 -6.05 32.46
N GLN A 276 50.48 -4.87 32.80
CA GLN A 276 51.41 -4.70 33.91
C GLN A 276 50.68 -4.86 35.25
N TRP A 277 49.49 -4.27 35.38
CA TRP A 277 48.65 -4.37 36.58
C TRP A 277 48.17 -5.80 36.88
N ILE A 278 47.76 -6.56 35.86
CA ILE A 278 47.37 -7.99 35.99
C ILE A 278 48.55 -8.86 36.48
N ARG A 279 49.79 -8.47 36.17
CA ARG A 279 51.00 -9.22 36.50
C ARG A 279 51.35 -9.16 38.00
N ASP A 280 50.88 -8.13 38.69
CA ASP A 280 51.35 -7.77 40.04
C ASP A 280 50.38 -8.18 41.17
N ARG A 281 49.31 -8.96 40.89
CA ARG A 281 48.29 -9.35 41.90
C ARG A 281 47.94 -10.85 41.92
N ASP A 282 47.54 -11.33 43.11
CA ASP A 282 47.11 -12.72 43.36
C ASP A 282 45.63 -12.94 42.98
N PHE A 283 45.37 -13.97 42.17
CA PHE A 283 44.05 -14.33 41.62
C PHE A 283 43.36 -15.49 42.36
N ASN A 284 43.93 -16.00 43.46
CA ASN A 284 43.35 -17.10 44.21
C ASN A 284 41.90 -16.86 44.72
N PRO A 285 41.49 -15.65 45.15
CA PRO A 285 40.09 -15.40 45.53
C PRO A 285 39.11 -15.54 44.35
N PHE A 286 39.53 -15.17 43.13
CA PHE A 286 38.74 -15.26 41.91
C PHE A 286 38.55 -16.72 41.47
N ARG A 287 39.59 -17.56 41.62
CA ARG A 287 39.55 -18.99 41.25
C ARG A 287 38.57 -19.79 42.13
N SER A 288 38.53 -19.53 43.43
CA SER A 288 37.59 -20.20 44.35
C SER A 288 36.13 -19.80 44.13
N ALA A 289 35.86 -18.59 43.64
CA ALA A 289 34.51 -18.14 43.31
C ALA A 289 33.96 -18.79 42.03
N VAL A 290 34.82 -19.03 41.02
CA VAL A 290 34.42 -19.59 39.72
C VAL A 290 34.27 -21.12 39.78
N MET A 291 35.11 -21.84 40.53
CA MET A 291 35.13 -23.32 40.51
C MET A 291 34.02 -23.99 41.33
N ASN A 292 33.27 -23.25 42.16
CA ASN A 292 32.16 -23.78 42.96
C ASN A 292 30.79 -23.75 42.25
N LYS A 293 30.71 -23.36 40.97
CA LYS A 293 29.45 -23.31 40.19
C LYS A 293 29.60 -24.01 38.84
N SER A 294 29.02 -25.21 38.71
CA SER A 294 29.23 -26.09 37.54
C SER A 294 28.62 -25.59 36.22
N HIS A 295 27.57 -24.74 36.25
CA HIS A 295 26.90 -24.26 35.03
C HIS A 295 27.58 -23.03 34.39
N ASP A 296 28.23 -22.16 35.19
CA ASP A 296 28.88 -20.93 34.71
C ASP A 296 30.33 -21.16 34.25
N THR A 297 30.89 -22.32 34.55
CA THR A 297 32.30 -22.62 34.34
C THR A 297 32.67 -22.63 32.85
N ILE A 298 31.79 -23.13 31.96
CA ILE A 298 32.09 -23.28 30.53
C ILE A 298 31.98 -21.94 29.77
N SER A 299 30.93 -21.15 30.04
CA SER A 299 30.75 -19.81 29.45
C SER A 299 31.86 -18.84 29.91
N THR A 300 32.24 -18.93 31.19
CA THR A 300 33.32 -18.12 31.78
C THR A 300 34.68 -18.51 31.18
N LEU A 301 34.97 -19.81 31.02
CA LEU A 301 36.21 -20.29 30.40
C LEU A 301 36.30 -19.96 28.91
N ALA A 302 35.20 -20.05 28.16
CA ALA A 302 35.14 -19.71 26.74
C ALA A 302 35.40 -18.21 26.51
N SER A 303 34.82 -17.34 27.36
CA SER A 303 35.00 -15.89 27.31
C SER A 303 36.41 -15.46 27.73
N ILE A 304 36.97 -16.07 28.78
CA ILE A 304 38.36 -15.85 29.23
C ILE A 304 39.37 -16.32 28.15
N ALA A 305 39.10 -17.45 27.49
CA ALA A 305 39.93 -17.96 26.40
C ALA A 305 39.91 -17.04 25.16
N LYS A 306 38.75 -16.44 24.86
CA LYS A 306 38.53 -15.46 23.78
C LYS A 306 39.31 -14.16 24.01
N ILE A 307 39.43 -13.70 25.26
CA ILE A 307 40.05 -12.40 25.63
C ILE A 307 41.59 -12.47 25.76
N PHE A 308 42.17 -13.57 26.26
CA PHE A 308 43.61 -13.62 26.61
C PHE A 308 44.53 -14.38 25.63
N GLY A 309 44.04 -14.81 24.46
CA GLY A 309 44.91 -15.49 23.47
C GLY A 309 45.36 -16.91 23.89
N GLY A 310 44.52 -17.63 24.63
CA GLY A 310 44.22 -19.05 24.43
C GLY A 310 45.31 -20.14 24.46
N ARG A 311 46.57 -19.92 24.89
CA ARG A 311 47.57 -21.03 24.97
C ARG A 311 48.05 -21.42 26.37
N ARG A 312 48.20 -20.50 27.32
CA ARG A 312 48.76 -20.81 28.66
C ARG A 312 47.72 -20.80 29.79
N LEU A 313 46.76 -19.87 29.77
CA LEU A 313 45.73 -19.75 30.81
C LEU A 313 44.72 -20.92 30.76
N VAL A 314 44.22 -21.23 29.56
CA VAL A 314 43.35 -22.39 29.29
C VAL A 314 44.05 -23.72 29.62
N ARG A 315 45.36 -23.80 29.40
CA ARG A 315 46.18 -24.99 29.70
C ARG A 315 46.43 -25.17 31.22
N ALA A 316 46.46 -24.07 31.98
CA ALA A 316 46.57 -24.08 33.45
C ALA A 316 45.23 -24.36 34.15
N MET A 317 44.11 -24.04 33.49
CA MET A 317 42.76 -24.27 34.01
C MET A 317 42.19 -25.66 33.68
N LEU A 318 42.64 -26.30 32.59
CA LEU A 318 42.10 -27.59 32.10
C LEU A 318 42.99 -28.82 32.39
N ARG A 319 44.11 -28.66 33.11
CA ARG A 319 44.88 -29.81 33.60
C ARG A 319 44.44 -30.14 35.02
N GLY A 320 43.91 -31.35 35.21
CA GLY A 320 43.97 -31.98 36.53
C GLY A 320 45.42 -32.24 36.94
N ASP A 321 45.66 -32.47 38.23
CA ASP A 321 47.00 -32.67 38.79
C ASP A 321 47.78 -33.84 38.15
N ASP A 322 47.08 -34.72 37.42
CA ASP A 322 47.59 -35.92 36.74
C ASP A 322 47.77 -35.78 35.21
N GLY A 323 47.34 -34.66 34.61
CA GLY A 323 47.66 -34.32 33.22
C GLY A 323 46.75 -34.88 32.11
N ASN A 324 45.61 -35.50 32.43
CA ASN A 324 44.60 -35.95 31.45
C ASN A 324 43.45 -34.93 31.26
N PHE A 325 42.78 -34.98 30.09
CA PHE A 325 41.55 -34.21 29.81
C PHE A 325 40.31 -35.02 30.24
N PRO A 326 39.36 -34.45 31.00
CA PRO A 326 38.15 -35.18 31.39
C PRO A 326 37.21 -35.35 30.20
N ALA A 327 36.58 -36.53 30.09
CA ALA A 327 35.53 -36.81 29.12
C ALA A 327 34.28 -35.99 29.48
N PHE A 328 33.86 -35.09 28.59
CA PHE A 328 32.58 -34.38 28.70
C PHE A 328 31.44 -35.31 28.26
N GLU A 329 30.54 -35.68 29.18
CA GLU A 329 29.30 -36.36 28.82
C GLU A 329 28.32 -35.35 28.19
N ILE A 330 28.10 -35.48 26.87
CA ILE A 330 27.17 -34.69 26.05
C ILE A 330 25.72 -35.20 26.25
N ALA A 331 25.31 -35.41 27.50
CA ALA A 331 23.92 -35.73 27.84
C ALA A 331 23.12 -34.46 28.18
N ALA A 332 23.79 -33.39 28.62
CA ALA A 332 23.14 -32.16 29.10
C ALA A 332 22.59 -31.23 27.99
N CYS A 333 22.86 -31.51 26.71
CA CYS A 333 22.42 -30.64 25.59
C CYS A 333 20.98 -30.91 25.12
N HIS A 334 20.34 -31.98 25.60
CA HIS A 334 18.97 -32.31 25.23
C HIS A 334 17.92 -31.38 25.85
N ASP A 335 18.26 -30.67 26.95
CA ASP A 335 17.26 -29.96 27.78
C ASP A 335 17.43 -28.42 27.83
N SER A 336 18.38 -27.83 27.07
CA SER A 336 18.64 -26.37 27.11
C SER A 336 18.97 -25.76 25.72
N PRO A 337 18.07 -24.90 25.17
CA PRO A 337 18.32 -24.15 23.93
C PRO A 337 19.55 -23.23 23.98
N GLU A 338 19.82 -22.59 25.11
CA GLU A 338 21.00 -21.74 25.30
C GLU A 338 22.31 -22.51 25.16
N THR A 339 22.39 -23.71 25.73
CA THR A 339 23.58 -24.57 25.66
C THR A 339 23.85 -25.03 24.22
N PHE A 340 22.79 -25.27 23.46
CA PHE A 340 22.85 -25.62 22.05
C PHE A 340 23.29 -24.45 21.16
N ASN A 341 22.75 -23.25 21.39
CA ASN A 341 23.13 -22.04 20.65
C ASN A 341 24.61 -21.68 20.88
N GLN A 342 25.12 -21.87 22.09
CA GLN A 342 26.54 -21.66 22.40
C GLN A 342 27.46 -22.69 21.72
N LEU A 343 27.00 -23.92 21.51
CA LEU A 343 27.70 -24.96 20.76
C LEU A 343 27.74 -24.65 19.26
N VAL A 344 26.64 -24.13 18.70
CA VAL A 344 26.58 -23.64 17.30
C VAL A 344 27.52 -22.44 17.13
N GLU A 345 27.49 -21.45 18.02
CA GLU A 345 28.39 -20.28 17.98
C GLU A 345 29.87 -20.69 18.12
N PHE A 346 30.19 -21.69 18.95
CA PHE A 346 31.54 -22.23 19.06
C PHE A 346 32.00 -22.93 17.77
N ALA A 347 31.11 -23.69 17.12
CA ALA A 347 31.39 -24.35 15.85
C ALA A 347 31.60 -23.34 14.72
N GLU A 348 30.78 -22.28 14.65
CA GLU A 348 30.88 -21.19 13.68
C GLU A 348 32.20 -20.42 13.80
N ASN A 349 32.62 -20.10 15.03
CA ASN A 349 33.78 -19.22 15.25
C ASN A 349 35.14 -19.93 15.18
N TYR A 350 35.18 -21.27 15.33
CA TYR A 350 36.44 -22.01 15.46
C TYR A 350 36.57 -23.22 14.54
N GLY A 351 35.55 -23.56 13.74
CA GLY A 351 35.46 -24.77 12.91
C GLY A 351 36.59 -24.98 11.91
N ASP A 352 37.23 -23.92 11.42
CA ASP A 352 38.29 -24.00 10.40
C ASP A 352 39.70 -24.29 10.94
N LYS A 353 39.90 -24.30 12.26
CA LYS A 353 41.20 -24.65 12.83
C LYS A 353 41.39 -26.19 12.83
N PRO A 354 42.57 -26.73 12.46
CA PRO A 354 42.75 -28.17 12.24
C PRO A 354 42.36 -29.08 13.41
N MET A 355 42.53 -28.63 14.65
CA MET A 355 42.14 -29.39 15.85
C MET A 355 40.64 -29.27 16.16
N CYS A 356 39.98 -28.18 15.76
CA CYS A 356 38.56 -27.91 15.97
C CYS A 356 37.67 -28.65 14.96
N ARG A 357 38.19 -29.03 13.79
CA ARG A 357 37.44 -29.84 12.80
C ARG A 357 36.92 -31.17 13.36
N LYS A 358 37.72 -31.90 14.15
CA LYS A 358 37.27 -33.17 14.75
C LYS A 358 36.17 -32.99 15.81
N ILE A 359 36.21 -31.87 16.53
CA ILE A 359 35.21 -31.51 17.53
C ILE A 359 33.92 -31.01 16.83
N SER A 360 34.07 -30.17 15.80
CA SER A 360 32.97 -29.67 14.96
C SER A 360 32.24 -30.79 14.21
N THR A 361 32.94 -31.79 13.65
CA THR A 361 32.29 -32.93 12.99
C THR A 361 31.48 -33.78 13.98
N ARG A 362 31.99 -34.02 15.20
CA ARG A 362 31.24 -34.76 16.22
C ARG A 362 30.04 -33.97 16.76
N ILE A 363 30.17 -32.66 16.91
CA ILE A 363 29.04 -31.78 17.26
C ILE A 363 27.99 -31.82 16.14
N ARG A 364 28.42 -31.72 14.88
CA ARG A 364 27.57 -31.78 13.67
C ARG A 364 26.74 -33.06 13.58
N ASP A 365 27.36 -34.23 13.73
CA ASP A 365 26.66 -35.51 13.66
C ASP A 365 25.63 -35.67 14.81
N SER A 366 25.95 -35.13 15.99
CA SER A 366 25.03 -35.09 17.13
C SER A 366 23.87 -34.11 16.91
N LEU A 367 24.10 -32.93 16.33
CA LEU A 367 23.05 -31.94 16.03
C LEU A 367 21.99 -32.49 15.05
N PHE A 368 22.42 -33.22 14.01
CA PHE A 368 21.51 -33.90 13.08
C PHE A 368 20.75 -35.07 13.71
N GLY A 369 21.36 -35.76 14.68
CA GLY A 369 20.67 -36.80 15.47
C GLY A 369 19.60 -36.23 16.40
N ILE A 370 19.88 -35.08 17.03
CA ILE A 370 18.98 -34.37 17.94
C ILE A 370 17.73 -33.86 17.20
N ALA A 371 17.88 -33.28 16.01
CA ALA A 371 16.76 -32.82 15.17
C ALA A 371 15.78 -33.95 14.77
N ALA A 372 16.29 -35.18 14.61
CA ALA A 372 15.49 -36.35 14.26
C ALA A 372 14.67 -36.92 15.44
N THR A 373 15.00 -36.54 16.69
CA THR A 373 14.36 -37.09 17.91
C THR A 373 13.38 -36.14 18.61
N GLY A 374 13.01 -35.02 17.97
CA GLY A 374 12.01 -34.08 18.49
C GLY A 374 12.60 -32.90 19.27
N THR A 375 13.24 -31.97 18.55
CA THR A 375 13.77 -30.70 19.09
C THR A 375 12.69 -29.67 19.40
N SER A 376 13.02 -28.72 20.30
CA SER A 376 12.19 -27.51 20.50
C SER A 376 12.18 -26.64 19.22
N PRO A 377 11.11 -25.85 18.98
CA PRO A 377 11.00 -25.00 17.79
C PRO A 377 12.16 -24.01 17.61
N ASP A 378 12.73 -23.49 18.70
CA ASP A 378 13.84 -22.53 18.66
C ASP A 378 15.14 -23.19 18.21
N MET A 379 15.40 -24.43 18.66
CA MET A 379 16.58 -25.19 18.23
C MET A 379 16.48 -25.59 16.75
N ALA A 380 15.28 -25.95 16.28
CA ALA A 380 15.03 -26.24 14.87
C ALA A 380 15.30 -24.99 14.01
N ARG A 381 14.81 -23.82 14.43
CA ARG A 381 15.04 -22.53 13.77
C ARG A 381 16.53 -22.21 13.64
N THR A 382 17.29 -22.27 14.74
CA THR A 382 18.73 -22.01 14.73
C THR A 382 19.48 -23.00 13.83
N LEU A 383 19.04 -24.26 13.78
CA LEU A 383 19.62 -25.25 12.89
C LEU A 383 19.33 -24.93 11.40
N MET A 384 18.14 -24.44 11.07
CA MET A 384 17.79 -24.05 9.69
C MET A 384 18.60 -22.83 9.24
N ASP A 385 18.72 -21.80 10.08
CA ASP A 385 19.50 -20.59 9.82
C ASP A 385 20.98 -20.94 9.56
N PHE A 386 21.54 -21.86 10.36
CA PHE A 386 22.89 -22.36 10.19
C PHE A 386 23.05 -23.10 8.84
N CYS A 387 22.09 -23.96 8.48
CA CYS A 387 22.14 -24.74 7.24
C CYS A 387 22.02 -23.85 5.99
N GLU A 388 21.13 -22.86 6.00
CA GLU A 388 20.96 -21.90 4.90
C GLU A 388 22.24 -21.09 4.68
N LYS A 389 22.83 -20.56 5.76
CA LYS A 389 24.00 -19.69 5.72
C LYS A 389 25.28 -20.39 5.28
N HIS A 390 25.44 -21.67 5.60
CA HIS A 390 26.73 -22.37 5.44
C HIS A 390 26.72 -23.57 4.48
N GLU A 391 25.57 -24.19 4.25
CA GLU A 391 25.47 -25.42 3.43
C GLU A 391 24.54 -25.26 2.21
N GLY A 392 23.76 -24.19 2.15
CA GLY A 392 22.87 -23.86 1.05
C GLY A 392 21.58 -24.70 1.01
N PRO A 393 20.72 -24.47 -0.01
CA PRO A 393 19.36 -25.00 -0.04
C PRO A 393 19.24 -26.54 0.02
N ALA A 394 20.26 -27.26 -0.45
CA ALA A 394 20.28 -28.72 -0.45
C ALA A 394 20.38 -29.34 0.96
N ALA A 395 21.01 -28.65 1.91
CA ALA A 395 21.10 -29.10 3.30
C ALA A 395 19.79 -28.85 4.07
N VAL A 396 19.18 -27.69 3.83
CA VAL A 396 17.83 -27.37 4.35
C VAL A 396 16.82 -28.41 3.86
N ARG A 397 16.87 -28.77 2.57
CA ARG A 397 16.05 -29.83 1.98
C ARG A 397 16.16 -31.18 2.72
N LYS A 398 17.38 -31.65 2.95
CA LYS A 398 17.65 -32.95 3.61
C LYS A 398 17.20 -33.00 5.07
N MET A 399 17.10 -31.83 5.70
CA MET A 399 16.58 -31.66 7.06
C MET A 399 15.04 -31.60 7.04
N LEU A 400 14.42 -30.93 6.07
CA LEU A 400 12.96 -30.91 5.92
C LEU A 400 12.40 -32.30 5.64
N GLU A 401 13.08 -33.11 4.82
CA GLU A 401 12.72 -34.52 4.54
C GLU A 401 12.71 -35.42 5.80
N LYS A 402 13.36 -34.99 6.88
CA LYS A 402 13.48 -35.75 8.14
C LYS A 402 12.68 -35.15 9.29
N THR A 403 12.06 -33.99 9.08
CA THR A 403 11.33 -33.25 10.12
C THR A 403 9.86 -33.67 10.11
N SER A 404 9.27 -33.96 11.27
CA SER A 404 7.86 -34.34 11.33
C SER A 404 6.95 -33.16 10.93
N PRO A 405 5.77 -33.40 10.31
CA PRO A 405 4.84 -32.34 9.91
C PRO A 405 4.47 -31.38 11.06
N ALA A 406 4.27 -31.91 12.27
CA ALA A 406 3.92 -31.11 13.46
C ALA A 406 5.08 -30.21 13.95
N THR A 407 6.33 -30.65 13.76
CA THR A 407 7.51 -29.83 14.08
C THR A 407 7.68 -28.72 13.05
N PHE A 408 7.43 -29.03 11.78
CA PHE A 408 7.50 -28.06 10.68
C PHE A 408 6.45 -26.96 10.81
N GLU A 409 5.20 -27.32 11.11
CA GLU A 409 4.11 -26.38 11.35
C GLU A 409 4.45 -25.38 12.47
N LYS A 410 4.99 -25.86 13.60
CA LYS A 410 5.43 -24.99 14.70
C LYS A 410 6.58 -24.06 14.30
N CYS A 411 7.47 -24.50 13.41
CA CYS A 411 8.51 -23.63 12.87
C CYS A 411 7.93 -22.54 11.98
N LEU A 412 6.92 -22.88 11.16
CA LEU A 412 6.25 -21.94 10.26
C LEU A 412 5.42 -20.89 11.02
N LEU A 413 4.75 -21.30 12.10
CA LEU A 413 3.95 -20.42 12.96
C LEU A 413 4.80 -19.38 13.71
N ASN A 414 6.06 -19.70 13.99
CA ASN A 414 6.99 -18.85 14.75
C ASN A 414 8.04 -18.14 13.86
N ALA A 415 8.04 -18.42 12.56
CA ALA A 415 8.94 -17.79 11.59
C ALA A 415 8.62 -16.29 11.43
N ASN A 416 9.65 -15.48 11.23
CA ASN A 416 9.45 -14.08 10.80
C ASN A 416 9.00 -14.08 9.34
N SER A 417 8.53 -12.93 8.84
CA SER A 417 7.97 -12.79 7.48
C SER A 417 8.91 -13.38 6.42
N ASN A 418 10.20 -13.04 6.46
CA ASN A 418 11.17 -13.48 5.45
C ASN A 418 11.42 -15.01 5.46
N MET A 419 11.49 -15.63 6.64
CA MET A 419 11.69 -17.09 6.77
C MET A 419 10.41 -17.87 6.46
N ALA A 420 9.25 -17.34 6.89
CA ALA A 420 7.96 -17.89 6.51
C ALA A 420 7.83 -17.88 4.99
N GLU A 421 8.14 -16.75 4.35
CA GLU A 421 8.14 -16.59 2.88
C GLU A 421 9.07 -17.58 2.16
N PHE A 422 10.29 -17.83 2.67
CA PHE A 422 11.22 -18.80 2.08
C PHE A 422 10.71 -20.24 2.20
N LEU A 423 10.27 -20.64 3.39
CA LEU A 423 9.73 -21.99 3.64
C LEU A 423 8.46 -22.25 2.81
N ILE A 424 7.65 -21.22 2.58
CA ILE A 424 6.44 -21.26 1.76
C ILE A 424 6.78 -21.45 0.28
N ALA A 425 7.76 -20.72 -0.25
CA ALA A 425 8.19 -20.85 -1.64
C ALA A 425 8.69 -22.27 -1.96
N GLU A 426 9.46 -22.88 -1.06
CA GLU A 426 9.92 -24.26 -1.20
C GLU A 426 8.77 -25.28 -1.06
N CYS A 427 7.78 -25.02 -0.19
CA CYS A 427 6.60 -25.89 -0.07
C CYS A 427 5.71 -25.86 -1.33
N MET A 428 5.52 -24.69 -1.95
CA MET A 428 4.71 -24.54 -3.17
C MET A 428 5.43 -25.07 -4.42
N ALA A 429 6.76 -24.96 -4.49
CA ALA A 429 7.55 -25.50 -5.59
C ALA A 429 7.56 -27.04 -5.66
N HIS A 430 7.18 -27.71 -4.56
CA HIS A 430 7.36 -29.15 -4.38
C HIS A 430 6.07 -29.93 -4.07
N ASP A 431 4.90 -29.30 -4.21
CA ASP A 431 3.59 -29.96 -4.21
C ASP A 431 3.39 -30.85 -2.96
N LEU A 432 3.37 -30.23 -1.77
CA LEU A 432 3.12 -30.87 -0.48
C LEU A 432 1.64 -30.70 -0.04
N PRO A 433 0.68 -31.44 -0.62
CA PRO A 433 -0.76 -31.23 -0.42
C PRO A 433 -1.21 -31.43 1.03
N GLU A 434 -0.56 -32.32 1.78
CA GLU A 434 -0.92 -32.66 3.17
C GLU A 434 -0.71 -31.47 4.12
N LEU A 435 0.32 -30.66 3.88
CA LEU A 435 0.63 -29.47 4.69
C LEU A 435 -0.32 -28.31 4.37
N ALA A 436 -0.63 -28.09 3.08
CA ALA A 436 -1.60 -27.09 2.66
C ALA A 436 -2.99 -27.39 3.27
N GLN A 437 -3.41 -28.64 3.22
CA GLN A 437 -4.69 -29.09 3.79
C GLN A 437 -4.72 -28.94 5.33
N HIS A 438 -3.59 -29.13 6.00
CA HIS A 438 -3.47 -28.91 7.43
C HIS A 438 -3.56 -27.42 7.82
N LEU A 439 -2.82 -26.55 7.13
CA LEU A 439 -2.84 -25.09 7.35
C LEU A 439 -4.23 -24.49 7.04
N GLU A 440 -4.90 -24.99 6.00
CA GLU A 440 -6.25 -24.57 5.63
C GLU A 440 -7.29 -24.92 6.71
N SER A 441 -7.07 -26.01 7.46
CA SER A 441 -7.95 -26.42 8.57
C SER A 441 -7.73 -25.61 9.86
N GLN A 442 -6.52 -25.10 10.10
CA GLN A 442 -6.14 -24.45 11.36
C GLN A 442 -6.19 -22.92 11.29
N ASN A 443 -5.82 -22.30 10.17
CA ASN A 443 -5.75 -20.84 10.05
C ASN A 443 -5.99 -20.33 8.61
N PRO A 444 -7.25 -20.37 8.13
CA PRO A 444 -7.59 -20.02 6.76
C PRO A 444 -7.24 -18.57 6.39
N SER A 445 -7.36 -17.63 7.33
CA SER A 445 -7.03 -16.21 7.10
C SER A 445 -5.54 -16.00 6.82
N ARG A 446 -4.66 -16.68 7.57
CA ARG A 446 -3.21 -16.58 7.36
C ARG A 446 -2.77 -17.29 6.08
N LEU A 447 -3.41 -18.40 5.71
CA LEU A 447 -3.16 -19.04 4.42
C LEU A 447 -3.58 -18.14 3.24
N ALA A 448 -4.67 -17.37 3.37
CA ALA A 448 -5.08 -16.39 2.37
C ALA A 448 -4.08 -15.24 2.23
N GLU A 449 -3.58 -14.71 3.34
CA GLU A 449 -2.52 -13.68 3.35
C GLU A 449 -1.21 -14.19 2.75
N ILE A 450 -0.83 -15.43 3.08
CA ILE A 450 0.34 -16.11 2.51
C ILE A 450 0.19 -16.28 0.99
N ARG A 451 -0.97 -16.76 0.51
CA ARG A 451 -1.28 -16.88 -0.92
C ARG A 451 -1.22 -15.51 -1.62
N ARG A 452 -1.67 -14.44 -0.96
CA ARG A 452 -1.58 -13.06 -1.46
C ARG A 452 -0.13 -12.61 -1.66
N LEU A 453 0.72 -12.74 -0.64
CA LEU A 453 2.13 -12.31 -0.70
C LEU A 453 2.96 -13.11 -1.72
N ALA A 454 2.73 -14.42 -1.81
CA ALA A 454 3.37 -15.27 -2.83
C ALA A 454 2.97 -14.85 -4.26
N ASN A 455 1.68 -14.54 -4.47
CA ASN A 455 1.16 -14.03 -5.74
C ASN A 455 1.79 -12.68 -6.11
N GLU A 456 1.88 -11.74 -5.17
CA GLU A 456 2.50 -10.43 -5.38
C GLU A 456 3.98 -10.53 -5.80
N ARG A 457 4.74 -11.46 -5.22
CA ARG A 457 6.16 -11.67 -5.55
C ARG A 457 6.36 -12.34 -6.92
N GLU A 458 5.60 -13.38 -7.25
CA GLU A 458 5.70 -14.02 -8.57
C GLU A 458 5.25 -13.07 -9.68
N ILE A 459 4.15 -12.33 -9.47
CA ILE A 459 3.74 -11.25 -10.38
C ILE A 459 4.86 -10.21 -10.53
N SER A 460 5.55 -9.83 -9.44
CA SER A 460 6.65 -8.86 -9.49
C SER A 460 7.90 -9.38 -10.21
N LYS A 461 8.26 -10.66 -10.05
CA LYS A 461 9.37 -11.29 -10.79
C LYS A 461 9.07 -11.42 -12.28
N GLU A 462 7.86 -11.87 -12.62
CA GLU A 462 7.41 -11.97 -14.01
C GLU A 462 7.36 -10.57 -14.64
N LYS A 463 6.83 -9.56 -13.93
CA LYS A 463 6.89 -8.15 -14.35
C LYS A 463 8.33 -7.67 -14.59
N ALA A 464 9.29 -8.02 -13.73
CA ALA A 464 10.69 -7.66 -13.91
C ALA A 464 11.31 -8.35 -15.15
N HIS A 465 10.96 -9.61 -15.41
CA HIS A 465 11.41 -10.35 -16.59
C HIS A 465 10.78 -9.79 -17.88
N ILE A 466 9.51 -9.40 -17.80
CA ILE A 466 8.75 -8.70 -18.83
C ILE A 466 9.36 -7.33 -19.17
N LEU A 467 9.78 -6.57 -18.15
CA LEU A 467 10.40 -5.25 -18.33
C LEU A 467 11.81 -5.35 -18.92
N GLN A 468 12.58 -6.41 -18.63
CA GLN A 468 13.88 -6.65 -19.25
C GLN A 468 13.79 -6.93 -20.76
N ASP A 469 12.66 -7.46 -21.26
CA ASP A 469 12.43 -7.67 -22.70
C ASP A 469 12.15 -6.37 -23.49
N ILE A 470 12.00 -5.21 -22.83
CA ILE A 470 11.61 -3.93 -23.46
C ILE A 470 12.77 -3.27 -24.24
N GLN A 471 14.02 -3.47 -23.83
CA GLN A 471 15.17 -2.93 -24.56
C GLN A 471 15.53 -3.81 -25.76
N GLY A 472 14.95 -3.50 -26.92
CA GLY A 472 15.25 -4.19 -28.18
C GLY A 472 14.04 -4.63 -29.00
N TYR A 473 12.85 -4.05 -28.82
CA TYR A 473 11.63 -4.45 -29.55
C TYR A 473 11.81 -4.63 -31.05
N ALA A 474 12.46 -3.68 -31.73
CA ALA A 474 12.71 -3.79 -33.16
C ALA A 474 13.58 -5.02 -33.50
N GLU A 475 14.58 -5.33 -32.67
CA GLU A 475 15.42 -6.53 -32.81
C GLU A 475 14.63 -7.81 -32.53
N LEU A 476 13.74 -7.81 -31.54
CA LEU A 476 12.88 -8.94 -31.23
C LEU A 476 11.90 -9.23 -32.38
N TRP A 477 11.29 -8.20 -32.95
CA TRP A 477 10.43 -8.31 -34.14
C TRP A 477 11.20 -8.84 -35.35
N MET A 478 12.39 -8.32 -35.60
CA MET A 478 13.26 -8.83 -36.66
C MET A 478 13.70 -10.27 -36.41
N LYS A 479 13.94 -10.66 -35.16
CA LYS A 479 14.36 -12.01 -34.77
C LYS A 479 13.22 -13.04 -34.88
N VAL A 480 12.04 -12.69 -34.38
CA VAL A 480 10.89 -13.61 -34.25
C VAL A 480 10.03 -13.61 -35.51
N ALA A 481 9.66 -12.43 -36.00
CA ALA A 481 8.73 -12.27 -37.11
C ALA A 481 9.41 -11.99 -38.45
N ARG A 482 10.73 -11.71 -38.45
CA ARG A 482 11.53 -11.34 -39.64
C ARG A 482 10.95 -10.13 -40.39
N MET A 483 10.39 -9.19 -39.64
CA MET A 483 9.85 -7.94 -40.15
C MET A 483 9.92 -6.85 -39.07
N PRO A 484 9.93 -5.56 -39.44
CA PRO A 484 9.77 -4.50 -38.46
C PRO A 484 8.38 -4.59 -37.79
N PRO A 485 8.24 -4.05 -36.57
CA PRO A 485 6.94 -4.00 -35.90
C PRO A 485 5.91 -3.26 -36.78
N PRO A 486 4.74 -3.86 -37.05
CA PRO A 486 3.67 -3.18 -37.79
C PRO A 486 3.13 -2.00 -37.00
N VAL A 487 3.20 -2.06 -35.66
CA VAL A 487 2.91 -0.95 -34.75
C VAL A 487 3.92 -0.96 -33.61
N ALA A 488 4.44 0.22 -33.25
CA ALA A 488 5.38 0.38 -32.15
C ALA A 488 4.77 -0.13 -30.82
N GLU A 489 5.61 -0.58 -29.89
CA GLU A 489 5.24 -0.96 -28.51
C GLU A 489 4.43 -2.26 -28.32
N HIS A 490 4.31 -3.11 -29.35
CA HIS A 490 3.64 -4.41 -29.23
C HIS A 490 4.62 -5.58 -29.32
N SER A 491 4.31 -6.69 -28.65
CA SER A 491 5.14 -7.90 -28.67
C SER A 491 4.91 -8.75 -29.92
N PRO A 492 5.96 -9.36 -30.52
CA PRO A 492 5.79 -10.35 -31.58
C PRO A 492 5.28 -11.70 -31.04
N TYR A 493 5.03 -11.83 -29.74
CA TYR A 493 4.49 -13.06 -29.14
C TYR A 493 3.13 -13.43 -29.75
N CYS A 494 3.00 -14.68 -30.18
CA CYS A 494 1.82 -15.23 -30.88
C CYS A 494 1.43 -14.54 -32.20
N PHE A 495 2.20 -13.55 -32.66
CA PHE A 495 1.99 -12.90 -33.94
C PHE A 495 2.23 -13.87 -35.10
N LYS A 496 1.35 -13.85 -36.10
CA LYS A 496 1.38 -14.75 -37.26
C LYS A 496 1.53 -13.92 -38.55
N PRO A 497 2.75 -13.73 -39.08
CA PRO A 497 3.00 -12.84 -40.22
C PRO A 497 2.17 -13.17 -41.46
N GLU A 498 1.99 -14.45 -41.77
CA GLU A 498 1.22 -14.89 -42.94
C GLU A 498 -0.28 -14.64 -42.79
N LEU A 499 -0.83 -14.79 -41.58
CA LEU A 499 -2.21 -14.43 -41.31
C LEU A 499 -2.39 -12.91 -41.37
N TYR A 500 -1.48 -12.15 -40.75
CA TYR A 500 -1.48 -10.68 -40.81
C TYR A 500 -1.52 -10.15 -42.25
N LYS A 501 -0.63 -10.63 -43.14
CA LYS A 501 -0.59 -10.22 -44.56
C LYS A 501 -1.92 -10.46 -45.27
N LYS A 502 -2.62 -11.55 -44.95
CA LYS A 502 -3.93 -11.87 -45.52
C LYS A 502 -5.06 -11.03 -44.94
N LEU A 503 -4.96 -10.66 -43.66
CA LEU A 503 -5.96 -9.84 -42.98
C LEU A 503 -5.85 -8.35 -43.33
N LEU A 504 -4.64 -7.85 -43.61
CA LEU A 504 -4.41 -6.43 -43.84
C LEU A 504 -5.32 -5.82 -44.94
N PRO A 505 -5.50 -6.42 -46.13
CA PRO A 505 -6.44 -5.88 -47.13
C PRO A 505 -7.90 -5.79 -46.62
N LEU A 506 -8.33 -6.77 -45.82
CA LEU A 506 -9.66 -6.78 -45.22
C LEU A 506 -9.81 -5.66 -44.18
N THR A 507 -8.83 -5.51 -43.29
CA THR A 507 -8.86 -4.49 -42.24
C THR A 507 -8.68 -3.09 -42.80
N SER A 508 -7.88 -2.89 -43.85
CA SER A 508 -7.81 -1.62 -44.59
C SER A 508 -9.15 -1.24 -45.20
N ARG A 509 -9.89 -2.20 -45.74
CA ARG A 509 -11.24 -1.94 -46.26
C ARG A 509 -12.22 -1.60 -45.12
N ILE A 510 -12.16 -2.32 -44.01
CA ILE A 510 -12.95 -2.01 -42.81
C ILE A 510 -12.66 -0.58 -42.34
N ALA A 511 -11.39 -0.22 -42.21
CA ALA A 511 -10.96 1.11 -41.80
C ALA A 511 -11.48 2.22 -42.73
N SER A 512 -11.47 1.98 -44.05
CA SER A 512 -12.04 2.94 -45.01
C SER A 512 -13.56 3.16 -44.86
N LEU A 513 -14.28 2.18 -44.28
CA LEU A 513 -15.72 2.26 -44.05
C LEU A 513 -16.06 2.89 -42.69
N THR A 514 -15.22 2.67 -41.67
CA THR A 514 -15.46 3.14 -40.30
C THR A 514 -14.75 4.43 -39.96
N GLY A 515 -13.75 4.84 -40.75
CA GLY A 515 -12.85 5.96 -40.43
C GLY A 515 -11.75 5.60 -39.43
N GLU A 516 -11.46 4.31 -39.21
CA GLU A 516 -10.35 3.89 -38.33
C GLU A 516 -8.99 4.23 -38.95
N GLU A 517 -8.09 4.80 -38.15
CA GLU A 517 -6.81 5.31 -38.66
C GLU A 517 -5.73 4.23 -38.80
N HIS A 518 -5.90 3.06 -38.15
CA HIS A 518 -4.86 2.04 -37.99
C HIS A 518 -5.30 0.62 -38.38
N PRO A 519 -5.59 0.33 -39.67
CA PRO A 519 -5.96 -1.01 -40.11
C PRO A 519 -4.89 -2.09 -39.86
N GLU A 520 -3.62 -1.69 -39.83
CA GLU A 520 -2.49 -2.55 -39.43
C GLU A 520 -2.61 -3.03 -37.99
N MET A 521 -3.10 -2.19 -37.07
CA MET A 521 -3.33 -2.56 -35.68
C MET A 521 -4.42 -3.63 -35.58
N VAL A 522 -5.53 -3.44 -36.31
CA VAL A 522 -6.63 -4.41 -36.35
C VAL A 522 -6.14 -5.76 -36.90
N ALA A 523 -5.37 -5.74 -38.01
CA ALA A 523 -4.80 -6.96 -38.59
C ALA A 523 -3.81 -7.64 -37.64
N TYR A 524 -2.98 -6.86 -36.95
CA TYR A 524 -2.05 -7.35 -35.94
C TYR A 524 -2.79 -8.05 -34.80
N LYS A 525 -3.77 -7.39 -34.18
CA LYS A 525 -4.58 -7.94 -33.08
C LYS A 525 -5.27 -9.24 -33.47
N LEU A 526 -5.92 -9.28 -34.64
CA LEU A 526 -6.57 -10.48 -35.16
C LEU A 526 -5.54 -11.59 -35.45
N GLY A 527 -4.39 -11.25 -36.04
CA GLY A 527 -3.32 -12.19 -36.35
C GLY A 527 -2.65 -12.79 -35.12
N THR A 528 -2.61 -12.04 -34.02
CA THR A 528 -2.07 -12.47 -32.72
C THR A 528 -3.02 -13.42 -32.01
N VAL A 529 -4.31 -13.06 -31.90
CA VAL A 529 -5.32 -13.84 -31.16
C VAL A 529 -5.71 -15.14 -31.89
N PHE A 530 -6.03 -15.06 -33.17
CA PHE A 530 -6.65 -16.17 -33.89
C PHE A 530 -5.62 -17.07 -34.57
N ALA A 531 -5.90 -18.37 -34.65
CA ALA A 531 -4.97 -19.33 -35.23
C ALA A 531 -4.89 -19.24 -36.76
N ASN A 532 -5.99 -18.92 -37.43
CA ASN A 532 -6.11 -18.90 -38.89
C ASN A 532 -7.32 -18.06 -39.36
N GLU A 533 -7.47 -17.90 -40.69
CA GLU A 533 -8.56 -17.13 -41.32
C GLU A 533 -9.95 -17.66 -41.00
N GLN A 534 -10.11 -18.99 -40.80
CA GLN A 534 -11.41 -19.57 -40.47
C GLN A 534 -11.86 -19.11 -39.08
N GLU A 535 -10.96 -19.00 -38.11
CA GLU A 535 -11.29 -18.50 -36.77
C GLU A 535 -11.63 -17.02 -36.78
N VAL A 536 -10.90 -16.21 -37.56
CA VAL A 536 -11.23 -14.79 -37.75
C VAL A 536 -12.62 -14.65 -38.38
N ASN A 537 -12.93 -15.45 -39.40
CA ASN A 537 -14.26 -15.46 -40.02
C ASN A 537 -15.35 -15.89 -39.03
N ARG A 538 -15.09 -16.86 -38.13
CA ARG A 538 -16.02 -17.22 -37.04
C ARG A 538 -16.25 -16.04 -36.10
N TYR A 539 -15.20 -15.32 -35.73
CA TYR A 539 -15.30 -14.11 -34.89
C TYR A 539 -16.13 -13.02 -35.59
N ILE A 540 -15.81 -12.68 -36.83
CA ILE A 540 -16.57 -11.68 -37.63
C ILE A 540 -18.05 -12.08 -37.73
N THR A 541 -18.33 -13.36 -38.02
CA THR A 541 -19.70 -13.88 -38.09
C THR A 541 -20.42 -13.76 -36.73
N SER A 542 -19.72 -14.00 -35.62
CA SER A 542 -20.27 -13.82 -34.28
C SER A 542 -20.60 -12.36 -33.97
N CYS A 543 -19.75 -11.40 -34.39
CA CYS A 543 -20.03 -9.97 -34.27
C CYS A 543 -21.26 -9.57 -35.08
N ARG A 544 -21.33 -9.99 -36.35
CA ARG A 544 -22.50 -9.78 -37.22
C ARG A 544 -23.80 -10.29 -36.61
N LYS A 545 -23.78 -11.49 -36.02
CA LYS A 545 -24.94 -12.05 -35.32
C LYS A 545 -25.35 -11.24 -34.08
N ARG A 546 -24.39 -10.67 -33.34
CA ARG A 546 -24.65 -9.88 -32.12
C ARG A 546 -25.26 -8.51 -32.42
N TYR A 547 -24.75 -7.79 -33.41
CA TYR A 547 -25.17 -6.42 -33.70
C TYR A 547 -26.12 -6.30 -34.90
N GLY A 548 -26.35 -7.38 -35.64
CA GLY A 548 -27.15 -7.40 -36.86
C GLY A 548 -26.37 -7.00 -38.11
N ASP A 549 -26.72 -7.59 -39.25
CA ASP A 549 -26.02 -7.38 -40.52
C ASP A 549 -26.20 -5.97 -41.12
N GLY A 550 -27.21 -5.22 -40.67
CA GLY A 550 -27.54 -3.88 -41.17
C GLY A 550 -26.86 -2.73 -40.44
N THR A 551 -26.03 -3.00 -39.43
CA THR A 551 -25.42 -1.99 -38.56
C THR A 551 -23.92 -1.88 -38.86
N LEU A 552 -23.31 -0.70 -38.72
CA LEU A 552 -21.85 -0.54 -38.82
C LEU A 552 -21.15 -0.94 -37.51
N GLU A 553 -21.93 -1.21 -36.47
CA GLU A 553 -21.52 -1.50 -35.11
C GLU A 553 -20.71 -2.80 -35.02
N TRP A 554 -21.09 -3.85 -35.76
CA TRP A 554 -20.26 -5.07 -35.79
C TRP A 554 -18.89 -4.82 -36.43
N ILE A 555 -18.78 -3.85 -37.35
CA ILE A 555 -17.51 -3.50 -37.98
C ILE A 555 -16.61 -2.79 -36.98
N LYS A 556 -17.18 -1.83 -36.21
CA LYS A 556 -16.46 -1.13 -35.12
C LYS A 556 -15.97 -2.10 -34.03
N GLU A 557 -16.63 -3.23 -33.83
CA GLU A 557 -16.21 -4.24 -32.86
C GLU A 557 -15.03 -5.11 -33.34
N ILE A 558 -14.73 -5.13 -34.64
CA ILE A 558 -13.62 -5.94 -35.17
C ILE A 558 -12.29 -5.30 -34.78
N GLY A 559 -11.56 -5.98 -33.89
CA GLY A 559 -10.25 -5.51 -33.41
C GLY A 559 -10.32 -4.42 -32.33
N ASN A 560 -11.51 -4.09 -31.83
CA ASN A 560 -11.71 -3.18 -30.70
C ASN A 560 -11.38 -3.82 -29.33
N PHE A 561 -10.50 -4.81 -29.31
CA PHE A 561 -9.96 -5.40 -28.09
C PHE A 561 -8.48 -5.05 -27.97
N THR A 562 -7.91 -5.19 -26.79
CA THR A 562 -6.48 -5.03 -26.57
C THR A 562 -5.77 -6.38 -26.59
N VAL A 563 -4.45 -6.41 -26.76
CA VAL A 563 -3.66 -7.65 -26.74
C VAL A 563 -2.53 -7.48 -25.73
N PRO A 564 -2.25 -8.51 -24.89
CA PRO A 564 -1.17 -8.43 -23.93
C PRO A 564 0.12 -7.96 -24.58
N LYS A 565 0.67 -6.87 -24.05
CA LYS A 565 1.97 -6.35 -24.49
C LYS A 565 3.10 -7.31 -24.09
N PHE A 566 2.88 -8.14 -23.07
CA PHE A 566 3.89 -8.98 -22.44
C PHE A 566 3.30 -10.28 -21.89
N GLY A 567 4.16 -11.14 -21.35
CA GLY A 567 3.76 -12.34 -20.63
C GLY A 567 3.33 -13.51 -21.53
N ASN A 568 3.30 -14.70 -20.94
CA ASN A 568 2.82 -15.90 -21.61
C ASN A 568 1.31 -16.07 -21.38
N TRP A 569 0.58 -16.25 -22.47
CA TRP A 569 -0.86 -16.51 -22.45
C TRP A 569 -1.24 -17.47 -23.58
N LYS A 570 -2.46 -18.01 -23.56
CA LYS A 570 -2.94 -19.01 -24.51
C LYS A 570 -3.97 -18.39 -25.47
N PRO A 571 -3.55 -17.90 -26.66
CA PRO A 571 -4.45 -17.19 -27.58
C PRO A 571 -5.74 -17.92 -27.93
N LYS A 572 -5.69 -19.25 -28.03
CA LYS A 572 -6.86 -20.08 -28.34
C LYS A 572 -8.02 -19.89 -27.34
N ILE A 573 -7.73 -19.79 -26.05
CA ILE A 573 -8.76 -19.68 -25.02
C ILE A 573 -9.48 -18.33 -25.15
N TRP A 574 -8.70 -17.27 -25.30
CA TRP A 574 -9.21 -15.91 -25.47
C TRP A 574 -9.91 -15.71 -26.82
N ALA A 575 -9.42 -16.34 -27.88
CA ALA A 575 -10.10 -16.39 -29.18
C ALA A 575 -11.50 -17.04 -29.06
N ASP A 576 -11.60 -18.18 -28.36
CA ASP A 576 -12.87 -18.87 -28.13
C ASP A 576 -13.84 -18.01 -27.30
N LEU A 577 -13.34 -17.31 -26.27
CA LEU A 577 -14.12 -16.36 -25.47
C LEU A 577 -14.61 -15.16 -26.30
N LEU A 578 -13.76 -14.55 -27.12
CA LEU A 578 -14.13 -13.44 -28.01
C LEU A 578 -15.18 -13.85 -29.04
N VAL A 579 -15.05 -15.05 -29.64
CA VAL A 579 -16.07 -15.60 -30.55
C VAL A 579 -17.39 -15.76 -29.82
N ARG A 580 -17.38 -16.32 -28.61
CA ARG A 580 -18.61 -16.62 -27.86
C ARG A 580 -19.29 -15.36 -27.31
N TYR A 581 -18.54 -14.46 -26.68
CA TYR A 581 -19.10 -13.35 -25.88
C TYR A 581 -18.87 -11.97 -26.47
N GLY A 582 -17.88 -11.80 -27.35
CA GLY A 582 -17.55 -10.51 -27.96
C GLY A 582 -16.56 -9.69 -27.14
N ASN A 583 -16.21 -8.51 -27.67
CA ASN A 583 -15.16 -7.70 -27.08
C ASN A 583 -15.67 -6.88 -25.88
N SER A 584 -16.90 -6.36 -25.91
CA SER A 584 -17.49 -5.66 -24.75
C SER A 584 -17.49 -6.49 -23.46
N ALA A 585 -17.63 -7.81 -23.57
CA ALA A 585 -17.66 -8.73 -22.43
C ALA A 585 -16.28 -9.25 -22.01
N VAL A 586 -15.37 -9.49 -22.95
CA VAL A 586 -14.07 -10.15 -22.68
C VAL A 586 -12.88 -9.38 -23.24
N GLY A 587 -13.01 -8.83 -24.44
CA GLY A 587 -11.90 -8.21 -25.17
C GLY A 587 -11.28 -7.00 -24.47
N LYS A 588 -12.08 -6.21 -23.72
CA LYS A 588 -11.57 -5.10 -22.90
C LYS A 588 -10.66 -5.54 -21.74
N TYR A 589 -10.70 -6.82 -21.36
CA TYR A 589 -9.89 -7.40 -20.28
C TYR A 589 -8.70 -8.22 -20.79
N MET A 590 -8.54 -8.32 -22.11
CA MET A 590 -7.59 -9.28 -22.68
C MET A 590 -6.13 -8.89 -22.41
N ASP A 591 -5.82 -7.62 -22.13
CA ASP A 591 -4.48 -7.20 -21.68
C ASP A 591 -4.05 -7.88 -20.38
N PHE A 592 -5.00 -8.29 -19.53
CA PHE A 592 -4.74 -9.02 -18.29
C PHE A 592 -4.62 -10.54 -18.50
N ALA A 593 -4.65 -11.03 -19.73
CA ALA A 593 -4.65 -12.47 -20.00
C ALA A 593 -3.47 -13.22 -19.34
N PRO A 594 -2.20 -12.75 -19.42
CA PRO A 594 -1.09 -13.40 -18.75
C PRO A 594 -1.27 -13.45 -17.23
N GLU A 595 -1.68 -12.35 -16.61
CA GLU A 595 -1.89 -12.23 -15.17
C GLU A 595 -3.03 -13.12 -14.69
N ILE A 596 -4.13 -13.20 -15.45
CA ILE A 596 -5.25 -14.10 -15.18
C ILE A 596 -4.79 -15.55 -15.25
N GLU A 597 -4.05 -15.92 -16.29
CA GLU A 597 -3.54 -17.29 -16.43
C GLU A 597 -2.54 -17.67 -15.35
N LEU A 598 -1.68 -16.72 -14.93
CA LEU A 598 -0.77 -16.88 -13.80
C LEU A 598 -1.53 -17.00 -12.48
N HIS A 599 -2.49 -16.12 -12.24
CA HIS A 599 -3.28 -16.11 -11.01
C HIS A 599 -4.04 -17.43 -10.82
N HIS A 600 -4.68 -17.93 -11.88
CA HIS A 600 -5.34 -19.25 -11.87
C HIS A 600 -4.36 -20.40 -11.61
N ARG A 601 -3.14 -20.33 -12.16
CA ARG A 601 -2.10 -21.35 -11.93
C ARG A 601 -1.64 -21.36 -10.48
N ILE A 602 -1.42 -20.19 -9.89
CA ILE A 602 -0.94 -20.04 -8.50
C ILE A 602 -1.99 -20.50 -7.50
N LEU A 603 -3.28 -20.18 -7.73
CA LEU A 603 -4.34 -20.53 -6.79
C LEU A 603 -4.74 -22.02 -6.81
N GLY A 604 -4.21 -22.84 -7.72
CA GLY A 604 -4.59 -24.26 -7.86
C GLY A 604 -6.07 -24.49 -8.21
N ASN A 605 -6.82 -23.42 -8.49
CA ASN A 605 -8.26 -23.43 -8.70
C ASN A 605 -8.59 -23.41 -10.20
N PHE A 606 -8.90 -24.61 -10.72
CA PHE A 606 -9.85 -24.81 -11.83
C PHE A 606 -9.45 -24.22 -13.21
N PRO A 607 -10.13 -24.63 -14.31
CA PRO A 607 -9.77 -24.21 -15.66
C PRO A 607 -9.89 -22.69 -15.79
N LEU A 608 -9.11 -22.16 -16.73
CA LEU A 608 -9.16 -20.75 -17.09
C LEU A 608 -10.60 -20.28 -17.35
N PRO A 609 -10.91 -18.99 -17.09
CA PRO A 609 -12.26 -18.47 -17.21
C PRO A 609 -12.90 -18.88 -18.53
N THR A 610 -14.12 -19.43 -18.45
CA THR A 610 -14.87 -19.90 -19.63
C THR A 610 -16.04 -18.99 -19.99
N ASP A 611 -16.26 -17.94 -19.20
CA ASP A 611 -17.34 -16.97 -19.31
C ASP A 611 -16.87 -15.56 -18.87
N PRO A 612 -17.58 -14.49 -19.26
CA PRO A 612 -17.20 -13.11 -18.93
C PRO A 612 -17.16 -12.80 -17.43
N GLY A 613 -18.02 -13.41 -16.62
CA GLY A 613 -18.03 -13.17 -15.17
C GLY A 613 -16.79 -13.76 -14.51
N GLY A 614 -16.35 -14.95 -14.95
CA GLY A 614 -15.07 -15.52 -14.54
C GLY A 614 -13.88 -14.61 -14.88
N VAL A 615 -13.87 -14.01 -16.07
CA VAL A 615 -12.82 -13.07 -16.49
C VAL A 615 -12.83 -11.83 -15.58
N ARG A 616 -14.01 -11.20 -15.37
CA ARG A 616 -14.12 -10.01 -14.51
C ARG A 616 -13.72 -10.26 -13.07
N ARG A 617 -14.11 -11.40 -12.48
CA ARG A 617 -13.67 -11.76 -11.12
C ARG A 617 -12.16 -11.90 -11.02
N ALA A 618 -11.53 -12.55 -12.00
CA ALA A 618 -10.08 -12.70 -12.03
C ALA A 618 -9.39 -11.34 -12.17
N VAL A 619 -9.89 -10.47 -13.06
CA VAL A 619 -9.38 -9.09 -13.20
C VAL A 619 -9.56 -8.32 -11.89
N GLY A 620 -10.73 -8.34 -11.27
CA GLY A 620 -10.97 -7.62 -10.01
C GLY A 620 -10.07 -8.08 -8.86
N ALA A 621 -9.78 -9.38 -8.78
CA ALA A 621 -8.82 -9.94 -7.84
C ALA A 621 -7.37 -9.47 -8.08
N ILE A 622 -6.99 -9.21 -9.32
CA ILE A 622 -5.64 -8.79 -9.72
C ILE A 622 -5.50 -7.26 -9.66
N GLN A 623 -6.52 -6.53 -10.11
CA GLN A 623 -6.51 -5.09 -10.30
C GLN A 623 -6.54 -4.33 -8.97
N TYR A 624 -7.21 -4.87 -7.95
CA TYR A 624 -7.36 -4.21 -6.66
C TYR A 624 -6.60 -4.96 -5.57
N SER A 625 -5.81 -4.24 -4.76
CA SER A 625 -5.05 -4.82 -3.65
C SER A 625 -5.91 -5.57 -2.62
N ARG A 626 -7.17 -5.13 -2.47
CA ARG A 626 -8.18 -5.74 -1.59
C ARG A 626 -9.25 -6.53 -2.36
N GLY A 627 -9.04 -6.80 -3.66
CA GLY A 627 -10.06 -7.42 -4.54
C GLY A 627 -10.53 -8.79 -4.05
N MET A 628 -9.66 -9.52 -3.35
CA MET A 628 -9.97 -10.83 -2.78
C MET A 628 -10.90 -10.80 -1.55
N GLU A 629 -11.09 -9.65 -0.89
CA GLU A 629 -11.96 -9.56 0.29
C GLU A 629 -13.45 -9.65 -0.07
N ASN A 630 -13.83 -9.19 -1.27
CA ASN A 630 -15.19 -9.32 -1.80
C ASN A 630 -15.14 -9.39 -3.33
N LEU A 631 -15.01 -10.61 -3.86
CA LEU A 631 -14.91 -10.85 -5.31
C LEU A 631 -16.13 -10.38 -6.10
N SER A 632 -17.33 -10.43 -5.50
CA SER A 632 -18.55 -9.96 -6.17
C SER A 632 -18.53 -8.44 -6.37
N TRP A 633 -18.01 -7.71 -5.38
CA TRP A 633 -17.80 -6.27 -5.48
C TRP A 633 -16.64 -5.95 -6.42
N ALA A 634 -15.53 -6.68 -6.36
CA ALA A 634 -14.40 -6.47 -7.25
C ALA A 634 -14.80 -6.68 -8.73
N GLU A 635 -15.65 -7.67 -9.02
CA GLU A 635 -16.22 -7.87 -10.36
C GLU A 635 -17.01 -6.65 -10.84
N ILE A 636 -17.87 -6.08 -9.99
CA ILE A 636 -18.66 -4.88 -10.32
C ILE A 636 -17.76 -3.65 -10.46
N ALA A 637 -16.81 -3.45 -9.54
CA ALA A 637 -15.85 -2.36 -9.58
C ALA A 637 -15.04 -2.38 -10.89
N THR A 638 -14.60 -3.56 -11.32
CA THR A 638 -13.92 -3.77 -12.61
C THR A 638 -14.85 -3.59 -13.81
N GLU A 639 -16.13 -3.92 -13.70
CA GLU A 639 -17.10 -3.69 -14.77
C GLU A 639 -17.25 -2.21 -15.11
N TYR A 640 -17.35 -1.38 -14.07
CA TYR A 640 -17.50 0.08 -14.14
C TYR A 640 -16.19 0.85 -13.99
N ASN A 641 -15.05 0.16 -14.08
CA ASN A 641 -13.71 0.76 -14.09
C ASN A 641 -13.42 1.70 -12.89
N LEU A 642 -13.83 1.31 -11.68
CA LEU A 642 -13.56 2.08 -10.48
C LEU A 642 -12.06 2.13 -10.18
N GLU A 643 -11.59 3.26 -9.66
CA GLU A 643 -10.24 3.39 -9.10
C GLU A 643 -10.09 2.62 -7.78
N GLU A 644 -8.84 2.35 -7.37
CA GLU A 644 -8.48 1.65 -6.13
C GLU A 644 -9.21 2.24 -4.91
N TYR A 645 -9.22 3.57 -4.79
CA TYR A 645 -9.91 4.28 -3.72
C TYR A 645 -11.42 3.99 -3.69
N GLY A 646 -12.09 4.05 -4.85
CA GLY A 646 -13.51 3.74 -4.97
C GLY A 646 -13.82 2.29 -4.61
N HIS A 647 -12.98 1.35 -5.02
CA HIS A 647 -13.08 -0.06 -4.65
C HIS A 647 -12.94 -0.26 -3.12
N HIS A 648 -11.91 0.32 -2.48
CA HIS A 648 -11.68 0.19 -1.04
C HIS A 648 -12.80 0.81 -0.22
N ARG A 649 -13.28 1.99 -0.64
CA ARG A 649 -14.44 2.65 -0.05
C ARG A 649 -15.68 1.76 -0.17
N GLY A 650 -15.90 1.12 -1.31
CA GLY A 650 -16.97 0.15 -1.50
C GLY A 650 -16.88 -1.04 -0.54
N ILE A 651 -15.71 -1.64 -0.35
CA ILE A 651 -15.52 -2.72 0.66
C ILE A 651 -15.91 -2.23 2.05
N HIS A 652 -15.43 -1.06 2.45
CA HIS A 652 -15.75 -0.47 3.76
C HIS A 652 -17.25 -0.18 3.89
N THR A 653 -17.93 0.24 2.83
CA THR A 653 -19.37 0.51 2.88
C THR A 653 -20.17 -0.79 2.94
N LEU A 654 -19.79 -1.81 2.16
CA LEU A 654 -20.44 -3.13 2.16
C LEU A 654 -20.22 -3.89 3.48
N SER A 655 -19.14 -3.64 4.22
CA SER A 655 -18.97 -4.22 5.57
C SER A 655 -19.93 -3.63 6.62
N ARG A 656 -20.62 -2.53 6.28
CA ARG A 656 -21.66 -1.87 7.09
C ARG A 656 -23.04 -1.97 6.43
N LEU A 657 -23.24 -2.99 5.60
CA LEU A 657 -24.53 -3.26 4.99
C LEU A 657 -25.61 -3.30 6.07
N LYS A 658 -26.73 -2.62 5.82
CA LYS A 658 -27.90 -2.72 6.70
C LYS A 658 -28.51 -4.11 6.64
N ASP A 659 -29.12 -4.56 7.73
CA ASP A 659 -29.79 -5.87 7.78
C ASP A 659 -31.27 -5.81 7.33
N ARG A 660 -31.84 -4.60 7.26
CA ARG A 660 -33.24 -4.36 6.89
C ARG A 660 -33.45 -2.97 6.32
N GLU A 661 -34.58 -2.78 5.65
CA GLU A 661 -35.03 -1.49 5.12
C GLU A 661 -36.47 -1.19 5.54
N ASN A 662 -36.70 0.05 5.96
CA ASN A 662 -38.02 0.60 6.27
C ASN A 662 -38.75 1.10 5.01
N LEU A 663 -38.04 1.20 3.87
CA LEU A 663 -38.64 1.45 2.56
C LEU A 663 -39.29 0.17 2.02
N PRO A 664 -40.51 0.25 1.45
CA PRO A 664 -41.27 -0.93 1.06
C PRO A 664 -40.68 -1.63 -0.18
N GLN A 665 -40.83 -2.94 -0.25
CA GLN A 665 -40.53 -3.69 -1.47
C GLN A 665 -41.68 -3.54 -2.46
N VAL A 666 -41.59 -2.52 -3.33
CA VAL A 666 -42.59 -2.24 -4.37
C VAL A 666 -42.06 -2.69 -5.73
N PHE A 667 -42.92 -3.36 -6.47
CA PHE A 667 -42.71 -3.77 -7.85
C PHE A 667 -43.90 -3.31 -8.70
N ILE A 668 -43.64 -2.60 -9.78
CA ILE A 668 -44.65 -2.14 -10.75
C ILE A 668 -44.28 -2.72 -12.11
N ASP A 669 -45.10 -3.62 -12.66
CA ASP A 669 -44.96 -4.05 -14.06
C ASP A 669 -45.49 -2.95 -14.96
N GLY A 670 -44.68 -2.48 -15.91
CA GLY A 670 -45.12 -1.47 -16.85
C GLY A 670 -46.32 -1.91 -17.70
N SER A 671 -46.58 -3.21 -17.84
CA SER A 671 -47.75 -3.74 -18.55
C SER A 671 -49.07 -3.30 -17.91
N ASP A 672 -49.08 -3.02 -16.61
CA ASP A 672 -50.26 -2.57 -15.87
C ASP A 672 -50.56 -1.07 -16.11
N ILE A 673 -49.62 -0.34 -16.70
CA ILE A 673 -49.67 1.12 -16.94
C ILE A 673 -49.30 1.48 -18.40
N ASP A 674 -49.64 0.60 -19.35
CA ASP A 674 -49.43 0.78 -20.80
C ASP A 674 -47.95 1.00 -21.22
N MET A 675 -47.01 0.45 -20.44
CA MET A 675 -45.56 0.49 -20.66
C MET A 675 -44.93 -0.92 -20.60
N PRO A 676 -45.39 -1.90 -21.40
CA PRO A 676 -45.10 -3.34 -21.20
C PRO A 676 -43.61 -3.72 -21.25
N ASN A 677 -42.77 -2.89 -21.86
CA ASN A 677 -41.33 -3.11 -22.00
C ASN A 677 -40.50 -2.69 -20.77
N TYR A 678 -41.14 -2.11 -19.75
CA TYR A 678 -40.46 -1.56 -18.59
C TYR A 678 -41.06 -2.09 -17.29
N TYR A 679 -40.33 -1.93 -16.19
CA TYR A 679 -40.83 -2.13 -14.85
C TYR A 679 -40.02 -1.29 -13.85
N LEU A 680 -40.61 -1.01 -12.69
CA LEU A 680 -39.94 -0.41 -11.54
C LEU A 680 -39.78 -1.48 -10.45
N ALA A 681 -38.59 -1.57 -9.88
CA ALA A 681 -38.32 -2.44 -8.74
C ALA A 681 -37.39 -1.76 -7.74
N LYS A 682 -37.51 -2.13 -6.47
CA LYS A 682 -36.50 -1.80 -5.47
C LYS A 682 -35.27 -2.68 -5.66
N LEU A 683 -34.07 -2.10 -5.51
CA LEU A 683 -32.82 -2.85 -5.53
C LEU A 683 -32.65 -3.59 -4.19
N GLU A 684 -32.23 -4.85 -4.24
CA GLU A 684 -32.05 -5.66 -3.02
C GLU A 684 -30.93 -5.10 -2.13
N ILE A 685 -31.07 -5.24 -0.81
CA ILE A 685 -30.10 -4.73 0.18
C ILE A 685 -28.69 -5.22 -0.13
N SER A 686 -28.54 -6.49 -0.49
CA SER A 686 -27.25 -7.13 -0.76
C SER A 686 -26.71 -6.89 -2.16
N ASP A 687 -27.40 -6.13 -3.01
CA ASP A 687 -26.96 -5.87 -4.38
C ASP A 687 -25.89 -4.77 -4.40
N PRO A 688 -24.62 -5.07 -4.74
CA PRO A 688 -23.55 -4.08 -4.68
C PRO A 688 -23.70 -2.99 -5.74
N ARG A 689 -24.58 -3.17 -6.74
CA ARG A 689 -24.84 -2.17 -7.78
C ARG A 689 -25.35 -0.86 -7.20
N GLY A 690 -25.94 -0.87 -5.99
CA GLY A 690 -26.35 0.36 -5.28
C GLY A 690 -25.20 1.36 -5.06
N LEU A 691 -23.95 0.91 -5.05
CA LEU A 691 -22.77 1.76 -4.91
C LEU A 691 -22.31 2.41 -6.23
N VAL A 692 -22.82 1.96 -7.37
CA VAL A 692 -22.36 2.37 -8.72
C VAL A 692 -23.54 2.67 -9.66
N LEU A 693 -24.73 2.95 -9.12
CA LEU A 693 -25.88 3.27 -9.96
C LEU A 693 -25.60 4.46 -10.89
N GLY A 694 -24.82 5.44 -10.42
CA GLY A 694 -24.40 6.53 -11.27
C GLY A 694 -23.49 6.13 -12.42
N GLU A 695 -22.59 5.15 -12.25
CA GLU A 695 -21.81 4.63 -13.37
C GLU A 695 -22.69 3.85 -14.36
N ILE A 696 -23.77 3.22 -13.87
CA ILE A 696 -24.72 2.45 -14.69
C ILE A 696 -25.56 3.37 -15.59
N ILE A 697 -25.98 4.52 -15.08
CA ILE A 697 -26.87 5.44 -15.79
C ILE A 697 -26.24 6.78 -16.17
N ASP A 698 -24.92 6.90 -16.06
CA ASP A 698 -24.11 8.08 -16.39
C ASP A 698 -24.47 9.34 -15.57
N ASN A 699 -24.49 9.21 -14.24
CA ASN A 699 -24.71 10.30 -13.28
C ASN A 699 -23.70 10.28 -12.12
N CYS A 700 -23.84 11.22 -11.18
CA CYS A 700 -22.90 11.36 -10.06
C CYS A 700 -23.16 10.49 -8.81
N GLN A 701 -24.24 9.70 -8.75
CA GLN A 701 -24.66 8.83 -7.64
C GLN A 701 -23.85 7.53 -7.57
N SER A 702 -22.53 7.67 -7.44
CA SER A 702 -21.56 6.57 -7.35
C SER A 702 -20.58 6.79 -6.20
N ILE A 703 -20.03 5.70 -5.66
CA ILE A 703 -19.13 5.69 -4.48
C ILE A 703 -17.81 6.47 -4.67
N ASN A 704 -17.40 6.68 -5.93
CA ASN A 704 -16.23 7.42 -6.39
C ASN A 704 -16.54 8.86 -6.86
N ALA A 705 -17.79 9.30 -6.80
CA ALA A 705 -18.24 10.58 -7.34
C ALA A 705 -18.87 11.48 -6.27
N ASN A 706 -19.35 12.66 -6.67
CA ASN A 706 -19.95 13.64 -5.75
C ASN A 706 -21.22 13.11 -5.05
N GLY A 707 -21.93 12.16 -5.65
CA GLY A 707 -23.08 11.49 -5.05
C GLY A 707 -22.73 10.29 -4.16
N ALA A 708 -21.45 10.07 -3.83
CA ALA A 708 -21.05 9.02 -2.91
C ALA A 708 -21.79 9.03 -1.57
N PRO A 709 -22.11 10.18 -0.93
CA PRO A 709 -22.91 10.18 0.30
C PRO A 709 -24.32 9.58 0.10
N ALA A 710 -24.94 9.80 -1.05
CA ALA A 710 -26.23 9.20 -1.40
C ALA A 710 -26.10 7.68 -1.61
N ALA A 711 -25.07 7.26 -2.36
CA ALA A 711 -24.76 5.85 -2.58
C ALA A 711 -24.50 5.10 -1.25
N GLU A 712 -23.69 5.68 -0.36
CA GLU A 712 -23.41 5.12 0.96
C GLU A 712 -24.66 5.05 1.83
N HIS A 713 -25.42 6.14 1.91
CA HIS A 713 -26.65 6.19 2.70
C HIS A 713 -27.67 5.16 2.20
N GLY A 714 -27.86 5.06 0.88
CA GLY A 714 -28.75 4.10 0.27
C GLY A 714 -28.34 2.65 0.57
N VAL A 715 -27.06 2.35 0.82
CA VAL A 715 -26.60 0.99 1.20
C VAL A 715 -26.63 0.77 2.72
N THR A 716 -26.27 1.75 3.53
CA THR A 716 -26.04 1.53 4.97
C THR A 716 -27.18 1.98 5.89
N SER A 717 -28.13 2.81 5.42
CA SER A 717 -29.26 3.26 6.24
C SER A 717 -30.51 2.40 6.06
N GLU A 718 -31.13 2.00 7.17
CA GLU A 718 -32.46 1.37 7.16
C GLU A 718 -33.55 2.29 6.57
N ASN A 719 -33.36 3.61 6.57
CA ASN A 719 -34.30 4.58 6.01
C ASN A 719 -33.90 5.05 4.60
N GLY A 720 -32.81 4.51 4.03
CA GLY A 720 -32.39 4.74 2.64
C GLY A 720 -32.56 3.48 1.79
N GLY A 721 -32.53 3.62 0.47
CA GLY A 721 -32.54 2.51 -0.49
C GLY A 721 -32.60 3.03 -1.93
N PHE A 722 -32.66 2.13 -2.90
CA PHE A 722 -32.70 2.50 -4.32
C PHE A 722 -33.87 1.86 -5.03
N TYR A 723 -34.50 2.63 -5.91
CA TYR A 723 -35.46 2.10 -6.87
C TYR A 723 -34.92 2.31 -8.28
N VAL A 724 -35.11 1.30 -9.12
CA VAL A 724 -34.58 1.26 -10.48
C VAL A 724 -35.69 0.97 -11.47
N TRP A 725 -35.66 1.68 -12.58
CA TRP A 725 -36.47 1.38 -13.76
C TRP A 725 -35.63 0.54 -14.70
N LYS A 726 -36.19 -0.59 -15.12
CA LYS A 726 -35.50 -1.55 -15.97
C LYS A 726 -36.27 -1.76 -17.27
N ARG A 727 -35.52 -1.89 -18.37
CA ARG A 727 -36.03 -2.29 -19.68
C ARG A 727 -35.90 -3.80 -19.82
N LYS A 728 -37.03 -4.46 -20.07
CA LYS A 728 -37.10 -5.91 -20.27
C LYS A 728 -36.31 -6.30 -21.51
N SER A 729 -35.38 -7.23 -21.37
CA SER A 729 -34.60 -7.77 -22.51
C SER A 729 -35.43 -8.74 -23.37
N ARG A 730 -36.44 -9.39 -22.77
CA ARG A 730 -37.39 -10.34 -23.34
C ARG A 730 -38.71 -10.28 -22.56
N ASP A 731 -39.68 -11.13 -22.88
CA ASP A 731 -40.95 -11.25 -22.14
C ASP A 731 -40.81 -11.74 -20.68
N LYS A 732 -39.58 -12.00 -20.21
CA LYS A 732 -39.29 -12.43 -18.84
C LYS A 732 -38.40 -11.41 -18.16
N ILE A 733 -38.78 -11.03 -16.94
CA ILE A 733 -37.98 -10.18 -16.06
C ILE A 733 -36.74 -10.95 -15.64
N THR A 734 -35.58 -10.32 -15.74
CA THR A 734 -34.30 -10.89 -15.32
C THR A 734 -33.48 -9.88 -14.51
N GLU A 735 -32.59 -10.37 -13.65
CA GLU A 735 -31.66 -9.51 -12.90
C GLU A 735 -30.71 -8.69 -13.80
N ASN A 736 -30.52 -9.18 -15.03
CA ASN A 736 -29.68 -8.61 -16.10
C ASN A 736 -30.45 -7.64 -17.02
N ASP A 737 -31.73 -7.39 -16.76
CA ASP A 737 -32.47 -6.37 -17.49
C ASP A 737 -31.82 -4.99 -17.25
N MET A 738 -31.73 -4.22 -18.32
CA MET A 738 -30.96 -2.98 -18.36
C MET A 738 -31.63 -1.92 -17.47
N ILE A 739 -30.89 -1.37 -16.51
CA ILE A 739 -31.32 -0.21 -15.74
C ILE A 739 -31.27 1.02 -16.67
N VAL A 740 -32.40 1.71 -16.80
CA VAL A 740 -32.55 2.90 -17.67
C VAL A 740 -32.78 4.18 -16.89
N ALA A 741 -33.25 4.05 -15.65
CA ALA A 741 -33.37 5.13 -14.69
C ALA A 741 -33.23 4.58 -13.27
N GLU A 742 -32.89 5.45 -12.34
CA GLU A 742 -32.76 5.13 -10.92
C GLU A 742 -33.17 6.32 -10.06
N SER A 743 -33.36 6.04 -8.79
CA SER A 743 -33.46 7.05 -7.76
C SER A 743 -33.02 6.48 -6.43
N TRP A 744 -32.07 7.15 -5.79
CA TRP A 744 -31.89 7.08 -4.35
C TRP A 744 -33.16 7.59 -3.64
N ALA A 745 -33.72 6.77 -2.77
CA ALA A 745 -34.89 7.11 -1.98
C ALA A 745 -34.59 7.10 -0.48
N TRP A 746 -35.31 7.92 0.27
CA TRP A 746 -35.22 8.00 1.71
C TRP A 746 -36.58 8.21 2.38
N LEU A 747 -36.72 7.72 3.61
CA LEU A 747 -37.93 7.84 4.41
C LEU A 747 -37.90 9.15 5.22
N SER A 748 -39.00 9.90 5.15
CA SER A 748 -39.12 11.18 5.86
C SER A 748 -39.63 11.03 7.30
N THR A 749 -39.42 12.06 8.12
CA THR A 749 -40.00 12.17 9.48
C THR A 749 -41.53 12.17 9.49
N GLY A 750 -42.16 12.54 8.37
CA GLY A 750 -43.61 12.52 8.17
C GLY A 750 -44.14 11.23 7.52
N ASN A 751 -43.37 10.14 7.53
CA ASN A 751 -43.72 8.86 6.91
C ASN A 751 -44.05 8.94 5.41
N HIS A 752 -43.38 9.84 4.68
CA HIS A 752 -43.41 9.87 3.22
C HIS A 752 -42.17 9.18 2.66
N ILE A 753 -42.33 8.51 1.52
CA ILE A 753 -41.20 8.04 0.72
C ILE A 753 -40.79 9.18 -0.20
N VAL A 754 -39.51 9.55 -0.18
CA VAL A 754 -38.98 10.63 -1.02
C VAL A 754 -37.97 10.04 -1.97
N PHE A 755 -38.24 10.16 -3.27
CA PHE A 755 -37.28 9.93 -4.34
C PHE A 755 -36.43 11.20 -4.48
N ASP A 756 -35.11 11.11 -4.28
CA ASP A 756 -34.25 12.30 -4.18
C ASP A 756 -34.19 13.08 -5.51
N SER A 757 -34.09 12.33 -6.61
CA SER A 757 -34.22 12.79 -7.99
C SER A 757 -34.63 11.62 -8.89
N PHE A 758 -35.11 11.91 -10.10
CA PHE A 758 -35.32 10.90 -11.15
C PHE A 758 -34.18 11.01 -12.17
N GLU A 759 -33.18 10.15 -12.03
CA GLU A 759 -31.99 10.14 -12.86
C GLU A 759 -32.10 9.06 -13.92
N ARG A 760 -31.62 9.32 -15.14
CA ARG A 760 -31.83 8.41 -16.27
C ARG A 760 -30.74 8.52 -17.32
N LEU A 761 -30.57 7.42 -18.05
CA LEU A 761 -29.54 7.30 -19.08
C LEU A 761 -29.78 8.21 -20.30
N SER A 762 -31.04 8.56 -20.59
CA SER A 762 -31.41 9.43 -21.71
C SER A 762 -32.75 10.13 -21.44
N LYS A 763 -32.92 11.34 -21.99
CA LYS A 763 -34.18 12.09 -21.96
C LYS A 763 -35.35 11.38 -22.64
N ASP A 764 -35.08 10.39 -23.49
CA ASP A 764 -36.12 9.55 -24.06
C ASP A 764 -36.90 8.76 -22.98
N PHE A 765 -36.31 8.62 -21.78
CA PHE A 765 -36.93 7.97 -20.63
C PHE A 765 -37.68 8.94 -19.69
N ASP A 766 -37.77 10.25 -20.00
CA ASP A 766 -38.60 11.21 -19.24
C ASP A 766 -40.03 10.71 -19.07
N CYS A 767 -40.55 10.04 -20.11
CA CYS A 767 -41.92 9.53 -20.14
C CYS A 767 -42.20 8.47 -19.07
N LEU A 768 -41.17 7.79 -18.53
CA LEU A 768 -41.32 6.76 -17.52
C LEU A 768 -41.64 7.34 -16.13
N ALA A 769 -41.17 8.56 -15.83
CA ALA A 769 -41.24 9.12 -14.48
C ALA A 769 -42.68 9.21 -13.97
N LYS A 770 -43.55 9.91 -14.70
CA LYS A 770 -44.93 10.18 -14.26
C LYS A 770 -45.77 8.91 -13.99
N PRO A 771 -45.96 7.98 -14.95
CA PRO A 771 -46.87 6.86 -14.77
C PRO A 771 -46.37 5.87 -13.72
N PHE A 772 -45.07 5.56 -13.68
CA PHE A 772 -44.51 4.69 -12.66
C PHE A 772 -44.57 5.29 -11.27
N LEU A 773 -44.25 6.58 -11.10
CA LEU A 773 -44.34 7.23 -9.79
C LEU A 773 -45.78 7.35 -9.29
N SER A 774 -46.74 7.62 -10.18
CA SER A 774 -48.17 7.62 -9.80
C SER A 774 -48.64 6.23 -9.36
N ALA A 775 -48.30 5.17 -10.10
CA ALA A 775 -48.60 3.78 -9.69
C ALA A 775 -47.91 3.40 -8.36
N PHE A 776 -46.66 3.83 -8.19
CA PHE A 776 -45.92 3.66 -6.94
C PHE A 776 -46.61 4.39 -5.77
N ALA A 777 -47.13 5.60 -5.99
CA ALA A 777 -47.83 6.37 -4.96
C ALA A 777 -49.13 5.70 -4.49
N GLU A 778 -49.86 5.04 -5.39
CA GLU A 778 -51.00 4.19 -5.01
C GLU A 778 -50.58 3.05 -4.09
N GLU A 779 -49.53 2.33 -4.48
CA GLU A 779 -49.05 1.18 -3.72
C GLU A 779 -48.47 1.60 -2.36
N ALA A 780 -47.69 2.68 -2.32
CA ALA A 780 -47.19 3.27 -1.07
C ALA A 780 -48.34 3.67 -0.14
N LYS A 781 -49.42 4.26 -0.68
CA LYS A 781 -50.62 4.59 0.11
C LYS A 781 -51.29 3.34 0.67
N ARG A 782 -51.41 2.27 -0.13
CA ARG A 782 -51.97 0.98 0.28
C ARG A 782 -51.16 0.33 1.41
N LEU A 783 -49.84 0.49 1.39
CA LEU A 783 -48.91 0.02 2.41
C LEU A 783 -48.86 0.92 3.66
N GLY A 784 -49.64 2.00 3.71
CA GLY A 784 -49.78 2.85 4.90
C GLY A 784 -48.79 4.02 4.98
N PHE A 785 -48.07 4.33 3.90
CA PHE A 785 -47.24 5.54 3.84
C PHE A 785 -48.12 6.78 3.64
N ALA A 786 -47.66 7.93 4.13
CA ALA A 786 -48.40 9.18 4.06
C ALA A 786 -48.61 9.63 2.60
N GLY A 787 -47.57 9.44 1.78
CA GLY A 787 -47.54 9.71 0.35
C GLY A 787 -46.13 9.54 -0.22
N VAL A 788 -45.97 9.96 -1.48
CA VAL A 788 -44.70 9.92 -2.21
C VAL A 788 -44.33 11.33 -2.66
N MET A 789 -43.07 11.68 -2.47
CA MET A 789 -42.49 12.94 -2.94
C MET A 789 -41.38 12.64 -3.95
N LEU A 790 -41.17 13.55 -4.90
CA LEU A 790 -40.07 13.50 -5.85
C LEU A 790 -39.28 14.81 -5.78
N GLY A 791 -37.98 14.77 -5.52
CA GLY A 791 -37.14 15.96 -5.58
C GLY A 791 -37.09 16.56 -6.98
N THR A 792 -37.02 17.89 -7.07
CA THR A 792 -36.97 18.60 -8.37
C THR A 792 -35.54 18.91 -8.81
N GLY A 793 -34.53 18.42 -8.10
CA GLY A 793 -33.11 18.62 -8.40
C GLY A 793 -32.57 17.54 -9.34
N GLY A 794 -31.24 17.50 -9.49
CA GLY A 794 -30.57 16.60 -10.43
C GLY A 794 -31.02 16.83 -11.88
N ASP A 795 -31.18 15.75 -12.64
CA ASP A 795 -31.75 15.82 -13.99
C ASP A 795 -33.28 15.57 -14.02
N THR A 796 -33.96 15.62 -12.88
CA THR A 796 -35.40 15.30 -12.80
C THR A 796 -36.21 16.10 -13.85
N PRO A 797 -36.99 15.43 -14.72
CA PRO A 797 -37.76 16.12 -15.74
C PRO A 797 -38.82 17.03 -15.11
N LYS A 798 -39.23 18.07 -15.84
CA LYS A 798 -40.33 18.94 -15.42
C LYS A 798 -41.64 18.16 -15.52
N LEU A 799 -42.23 17.84 -14.38
CA LEU A 799 -43.52 17.16 -14.30
C LEU A 799 -44.63 18.16 -13.96
N ASP A 800 -45.85 17.84 -14.37
CA ASP A 800 -47.07 18.56 -14.02
C ASP A 800 -47.63 18.16 -12.65
N PHE A 801 -46.75 17.70 -11.76
CA PHE A 801 -47.08 17.42 -10.37
C PHE A 801 -47.14 18.71 -9.54
N PRO A 802 -48.02 18.78 -8.53
CA PRO A 802 -48.04 19.90 -7.61
C PRO A 802 -46.70 19.99 -6.85
N VAL A 803 -46.17 21.20 -6.69
CA VAL A 803 -44.97 21.44 -5.87
C VAL A 803 -45.38 21.41 -4.40
N ALA A 804 -44.69 20.61 -3.60
CA ALA A 804 -44.93 20.48 -2.17
C ALA A 804 -44.73 21.83 -1.48
N GLN A 805 -45.76 22.32 -0.78
CA GLN A 805 -45.65 23.56 -0.01
C GLN A 805 -44.71 23.41 1.20
N LYS A 806 -44.63 22.19 1.73
CA LYS A 806 -43.76 21.81 2.84
C LYS A 806 -42.97 20.57 2.41
N PRO A 807 -41.78 20.74 1.81
CA PRO A 807 -40.91 19.62 1.48
C PRO A 807 -40.70 18.72 2.69
N ALA A 808 -40.80 17.41 2.46
CA ALA A 808 -40.53 16.40 3.47
C ALA A 808 -39.07 16.49 3.92
N LYS A 809 -38.81 16.16 5.19
CA LYS A 809 -37.46 16.14 5.77
C LYS A 809 -37.04 14.71 6.06
N PRO A 810 -35.78 14.33 5.77
CA PRO A 810 -35.28 13.00 6.01
C PRO A 810 -35.34 12.64 7.49
N LYS A 811 -35.58 11.37 7.78
CA LYS A 811 -35.56 10.83 9.14
C LYS A 811 -34.14 10.75 9.69
N ASP A 812 -33.19 10.47 8.82
CA ASP A 812 -31.76 10.49 9.14
C ASP A 812 -31.18 11.88 8.96
N ASN A 813 -30.05 12.14 9.61
CA ASN A 813 -29.30 13.38 9.45
C ASN A 813 -28.47 13.34 8.16
N ILE A 814 -29.13 13.40 7.00
CA ILE A 814 -28.46 13.54 5.70
C ILE A 814 -28.20 15.01 5.38
N HIS A 815 -26.96 15.32 5.00
CA HIS A 815 -26.53 16.68 4.66
C HIS A 815 -26.50 16.94 3.15
N PHE A 816 -26.66 15.89 2.33
CA PHE A 816 -26.62 15.94 0.88
C PHE A 816 -27.91 15.36 0.31
N THR A 817 -28.69 16.18 -0.40
CA THR A 817 -29.98 15.82 -1.01
C THR A 817 -30.34 16.85 -2.08
N ASP A 818 -30.79 16.38 -3.23
CA ASP A 818 -31.33 17.19 -4.32
C ASP A 818 -32.83 17.48 -4.15
N ALA A 819 -33.51 16.75 -3.27
CA ALA A 819 -34.90 16.96 -2.87
C ALA A 819 -35.13 18.15 -1.91
N LYS A 820 -34.38 19.25 -2.06
CA LYS A 820 -34.63 20.52 -1.32
C LYS A 820 -35.97 21.15 -1.69
N LYS A 821 -36.37 20.99 -2.95
CA LYS A 821 -37.71 21.26 -3.47
C LYS A 821 -38.29 19.94 -3.96
N GLN A 822 -39.58 19.73 -3.75
CA GLN A 822 -40.23 18.44 -4.02
C GLN A 822 -41.54 18.65 -4.76
N TYR A 823 -41.86 17.72 -5.65
CA TYR A 823 -43.19 17.46 -6.14
C TYR A 823 -43.94 16.52 -5.18
N GLU A 824 -45.22 16.79 -4.96
CA GLU A 824 -46.17 15.83 -4.38
C GLU A 824 -46.66 14.92 -5.51
N VAL A 825 -46.34 13.63 -5.44
CA VAL A 825 -46.77 12.68 -6.47
C VAL A 825 -48.25 12.35 -6.25
N PRO A 826 -49.14 12.69 -7.19
CA PRO A 826 -50.56 12.46 -7.02
C PRO A 826 -50.87 10.96 -7.09
N VAL A 827 -51.70 10.51 -6.17
CA VAL A 827 -52.40 9.23 -6.27
C VAL A 827 -53.51 9.43 -7.32
N PRO A 828 -53.52 8.70 -8.44
CA PRO A 828 -54.62 8.76 -9.40
C PRO A 828 -55.97 8.62 -8.69
N GLY A 829 -56.85 9.60 -8.91
CA GLY A 829 -58.21 9.54 -8.39
C GLY A 829 -58.92 8.34 -9.02
N LYS A 830 -59.49 7.47 -8.18
CA LYS A 830 -60.32 6.34 -8.63
C LYS A 830 -61.45 6.77 -9.57
#